data_AF-A0A1F4X486-F1
#
_entry.id   AF-A0A1F4X486-F1
#
_cell.length_a   1.000
_cell.length_b   1.000
_cell.length_c   1.000
_cell.angle_alpha   90.00
_cell.angle_beta   90.00
_cell.angle_gamma   90.00
#
_symmetry.space_group_name_H-M   'P 1'
#
loop_
_entity.id
_entity.type
_entity.pdbx_description
1 polymer ?
#
loop_
_entity_poly.entity_id
_entity_poly.type
_entity_poly.pdbx_seq_one_letter_code
_entity_poly.pdbx_strand_id
1 'polypeptide(L)'
;MTTFYRYLHSSRRVHSQNQKLNADAILKALSKSLLDNYNISTAIEKVKWEGLTDLNEERVDGLEKMLQQIEEFRSAILNNYSIDTLCDDIKVALKLLCDRYNRLDPVKYNLASDVISFGFTTFKEAIQNLAGWLQDGFPEKMASMLLGLAKAASLLNPELHQEMRKPYQHVLRKIFGSVFLINKQCQLDSDTFLSSVKNLTGMLDSIQKGDEADFITFLTTYPDVFKFRGGLKEWLSSVEGKRAALKLLMVTVSPQIRMGLESFFGPEQELDETTRYLQTLWVQLEKLHPTLRPKRVRFSGSASLNFDSALLLAEKLLKLEELEKTIRRANLNCDLTEVNQELLKEVLGELAESSFQKLSQIVPVLVESGYLKQDDSGYGLTPKAISRIGQIALAESFSAFDLSRRDKVSQTEKRLLPTFTEETRKYEYGDTLYLNLPRTLFSALTRSENKGVPVNLMPADFEVFTQESKTQTSTVVLIDMSSSMDDKFRHAKQVVVTLKQLVEWYFPGDSIKVVGFYSLARQIDNSELIRIAPLSAHFYNVPDRIAIRDLRNMEKHGGSDFPGDFTNIQEGLRLSRAILSKDFRNEKHIFLITDGEPTACIKDSFVYLKYPPTSFIFQETLKEVMRCTRNNIRITTFMLSDNSELRDFVKQIEMINSGKAFFSSPQDLNRVIVVDYLRKKVFRF
;
A
#
# COMPACT_ATOMS: atom_id res chain seq x y z
N MET A 1 -25.05 2.15 -16.51
CA MET A 1 -23.74 2.11 -17.22
C MET A 1 -23.05 3.48 -17.30
N THR A 2 -23.76 4.60 -17.43
CA THR A 2 -23.19 5.94 -17.70
C THR A 2 -22.43 6.56 -16.52
N THR A 3 -22.73 6.18 -15.27
CA THR A 3 -21.99 6.66 -14.09
C THR A 3 -20.70 5.84 -13.83
N PHE A 4 -20.67 4.58 -14.26
CA PHE A 4 -19.53 3.67 -14.09
C PHE A 4 -18.42 3.94 -15.12
N TYR A 5 -18.79 4.33 -16.35
CA TYR A 5 -17.87 4.78 -17.39
C TYR A 5 -17.19 6.12 -17.06
N ARG A 6 -17.77 6.93 -16.18
CA ARG A 6 -17.23 8.24 -15.81
C ARG A 6 -16.01 8.17 -14.89
N TYR A 7 -15.85 7.07 -14.15
CA TYR A 7 -14.70 6.86 -13.26
C TYR A 7 -13.46 6.38 -14.02
N LEU A 8 -13.66 5.61 -15.11
CA LEU A 8 -12.59 5.20 -16.03
C LEU A 8 -12.14 6.31 -16.99
N HIS A 9 -12.96 7.36 -17.18
CA HIS A 9 -12.69 8.45 -18.14
C HIS A 9 -12.72 9.86 -17.55
N SER A 10 -12.58 10.03 -16.22
CA SER A 10 -12.22 11.35 -15.67
C SER A 10 -10.74 11.62 -15.92
N SER A 11 -10.39 11.69 -17.20
CA SER A 11 -9.13 12.15 -17.75
C SER A 11 -8.97 13.64 -17.44
N ARG A 12 -8.46 13.96 -16.25
CA ARG A 12 -7.53 15.08 -16.11
C ARG A 12 -6.12 14.50 -16.06
N ARG A 13 -5.43 14.66 -17.19
CA ARG A 13 -4.00 14.37 -17.47
C ARG A 13 -3.61 12.91 -17.71
N VAL A 14 -3.93 12.41 -18.91
CA VAL A 14 -3.30 11.23 -19.52
C VAL A 14 -1.95 11.64 -20.16
N HIS A 15 -1.03 12.22 -19.40
CA HIS A 15 0.26 12.70 -19.95
C HIS A 15 1.52 12.20 -19.22
N SER A 16 1.44 11.16 -18.39
CA SER A 16 2.60 10.66 -17.64
C SER A 16 2.67 9.13 -17.52
N GLN A 17 2.07 8.36 -18.44
CA GLN A 17 2.07 6.88 -18.38
C GLN A 17 3.49 6.25 -18.42
N ASN A 18 4.55 7.02 -18.66
CA ASN A 18 5.94 6.56 -18.67
C ASN A 18 6.91 7.38 -17.78
N GLN A 19 6.40 8.10 -16.79
CA GLN A 19 7.29 8.83 -15.88
C GLN A 19 7.91 7.85 -14.87
N LYS A 20 9.25 7.74 -14.90
CA LYS A 20 10.02 6.96 -13.92
C LYS A 20 9.75 7.52 -12.51
N LEU A 21 9.56 6.62 -11.56
CA LEU A 21 9.47 6.97 -10.14
C LEU A 21 10.65 7.82 -9.71
N ASN A 22 10.37 8.90 -9.00
CA ASN A 22 11.42 9.73 -8.43
C ASN A 22 11.95 9.11 -7.12
N ALA A 23 13.26 8.88 -7.06
CA ALA A 23 13.92 8.32 -5.87
C ALA A 23 13.68 9.15 -4.60
N ASP A 24 13.59 10.48 -4.71
CA ASP A 24 13.31 11.36 -3.57
C ASP A 24 11.86 11.25 -3.09
N ALA A 25 10.90 11.02 -3.98
CA ALA A 25 9.51 10.78 -3.61
C ALA A 25 9.38 9.48 -2.81
N ILE A 26 10.05 8.42 -3.27
CA ILE A 26 10.12 7.14 -2.57
C ILE A 26 10.77 7.33 -1.20
N LEU A 27 11.92 8.01 -1.15
CA LEU A 27 12.65 8.23 0.11
C LEU A 27 11.82 9.07 1.09
N LYS A 28 11.04 10.04 0.60
CA LYS A 28 10.09 10.80 1.40
C LYS A 28 9.00 9.91 1.98
N ALA A 29 8.38 9.04 1.18
CA ALA A 29 7.37 8.08 1.64
C ALA A 29 7.93 7.12 2.71
N LEU A 30 9.18 6.66 2.53
CA LEU A 30 9.87 5.81 3.51
C LEU A 30 10.28 6.55 4.77
N SER A 31 10.62 7.85 4.67
CA SER A 31 11.24 8.62 5.76
C SER A 31 10.46 8.55 7.06
N LYS A 32 9.12 8.61 7.00
CA LYS A 32 8.26 8.50 8.17
C LYS A 32 8.51 7.16 8.85
N SER A 33 8.28 6.04 8.17
CA SER A 33 8.45 4.71 8.76
C SER A 33 9.88 4.45 9.27
N LEU A 34 10.90 4.92 8.54
CA LEU A 34 12.32 4.75 8.91
C LEU A 34 12.72 5.55 10.16
N LEU A 35 12.11 6.72 10.37
CA LEU A 35 12.33 7.53 11.57
C LEU A 35 11.61 6.94 12.79
N ASP A 36 10.52 6.20 12.58
CA ASP A 36 9.80 5.50 13.63
C ASP A 36 10.66 4.34 14.15
N ASN A 37 10.80 3.33 13.29
CA ASN A 37 11.51 2.10 13.53
C ASN A 37 12.49 1.88 12.38
N TYR A 38 13.76 1.73 12.71
CA TYR A 38 14.79 1.50 11.70
C TYR A 38 14.71 0.07 11.16
N ASN A 39 13.73 -0.18 10.30
CA ASN A 39 13.58 -1.41 9.54
C ASN A 39 13.21 -1.06 8.10
N ILE A 40 14.17 -1.27 7.20
CA ILE A 40 14.05 -0.88 5.79
C ILE A 40 13.04 -1.77 5.07
N SER A 41 13.05 -3.08 5.35
CA SER A 41 12.10 -4.04 4.77
C SER A 41 10.66 -3.65 5.12
N THR A 42 10.38 -3.44 6.41
CA THR A 42 9.05 -3.03 6.87
C THR A 42 8.64 -1.67 6.31
N ALA A 43 9.56 -0.71 6.18
CA ALA A 43 9.26 0.59 5.58
C ALA A 43 8.87 0.45 4.09
N ILE A 44 9.60 -0.38 3.33
CA ILE A 44 9.32 -0.64 1.92
C ILE A 44 7.99 -1.37 1.75
N GLU A 45 7.73 -2.40 2.56
CA GLU A 45 6.47 -3.14 2.59
C GLU A 45 5.29 -2.20 2.86
N LYS A 46 5.42 -1.33 3.87
CA LYS A 46 4.40 -0.34 4.20
C LYS A 46 4.09 0.59 3.03
N VAL A 47 5.12 1.10 2.35
CA VAL A 47 4.94 1.96 1.17
C VAL A 47 4.32 1.20 0.00
N LYS A 48 4.69 -0.07 -0.23
CA LYS A 48 4.04 -0.90 -1.26
C LYS A 48 2.57 -1.17 -0.94
N TRP A 49 2.22 -1.32 0.33
CA TRP A 49 0.86 -1.55 0.79
C TRP A 49 -0.01 -0.29 0.68
N GLU A 50 0.44 0.83 1.26
CA GLU A 50 -0.30 2.10 1.34
C GLU A 50 -0.27 2.87 0.00
N GLY A 51 0.77 2.67 -0.81
CA GLY A 51 1.08 3.47 -1.98
C GLY A 51 1.91 4.70 -1.65
N LEU A 52 2.16 5.55 -2.65
CA LEU A 52 2.91 6.79 -2.47
C LEU A 52 2.43 7.88 -3.42
N THR A 53 2.72 9.13 -3.07
CA THR A 53 2.48 10.27 -3.94
C THR A 53 3.81 10.74 -4.51
N ASP A 54 3.89 10.84 -5.84
CA ASP A 54 5.08 11.38 -6.52
C ASP A 54 5.19 12.90 -6.32
N LEU A 55 6.35 13.50 -6.61
CA LEU A 55 6.60 14.95 -6.48
C LEU A 55 5.67 15.81 -7.35
N ASN A 56 5.07 15.23 -8.38
CA ASN A 56 4.08 15.88 -9.26
C ASN A 56 2.64 15.79 -8.72
N GLU A 57 2.46 15.38 -7.46
CA GLU A 57 1.16 15.09 -6.82
C GLU A 57 0.38 13.93 -7.47
N GLU A 58 1.04 13.15 -8.32
CA GLU A 58 0.45 11.95 -8.91
C GLU A 58 0.46 10.81 -7.88
N ARG A 59 -0.73 10.27 -7.61
CA ARG A 59 -0.89 9.16 -6.67
C ARG A 59 -0.56 7.83 -7.36
N VAL A 60 0.33 7.08 -6.75
CA VAL A 60 0.59 5.67 -7.06
C VAL A 60 -0.21 4.84 -6.06
N ASP A 61 -1.23 4.14 -6.54
CA ASP A 61 -2.08 3.32 -5.68
C ASP A 61 -1.31 2.11 -5.15
N GLY A 62 -1.42 1.88 -3.84
CA GLY A 62 -0.84 0.71 -3.16
C GLY A 62 -1.66 -0.56 -3.36
N LEU A 63 -1.11 -1.69 -2.90
CA LEU A 63 -1.82 -2.98 -2.92
C LEU A 63 -3.14 -2.94 -2.15
N GLU A 64 -3.21 -2.17 -1.05
CA GLU A 64 -4.45 -1.97 -0.29
C GLU A 64 -5.56 -1.40 -1.16
N LYS A 65 -5.24 -0.38 -1.96
CA LYS A 65 -6.21 0.29 -2.83
C LYS A 65 -6.68 -0.64 -3.95
N MET A 66 -5.79 -1.47 -4.49
CA MET A 66 -6.15 -2.49 -5.48
C MET A 66 -7.10 -3.54 -4.89
N LEU A 67 -6.85 -4.00 -3.66
CA LEU A 67 -7.76 -4.91 -2.95
C LEU A 67 -9.12 -4.25 -2.69
N GLN A 68 -9.14 -2.96 -2.33
CA GLN A 68 -10.38 -2.21 -2.19
C GLN A 68 -11.15 -2.14 -3.51
N GLN A 69 -10.48 -1.87 -4.64
CA GLN A 69 -11.10 -1.87 -5.96
C GLN A 69 -11.66 -3.25 -6.34
N ILE A 70 -10.95 -4.33 -6.04
CA ILE A 70 -11.43 -5.70 -6.25
C ILE A 70 -12.75 -5.92 -5.51
N GLU A 71 -12.82 -5.53 -4.24
CA GLU A 71 -14.02 -5.68 -3.42
C GLU A 71 -15.17 -4.78 -3.91
N GLU A 72 -14.87 -3.54 -4.31
CA GLU A 72 -15.84 -2.62 -4.92
C GLU A 72 -16.43 -3.22 -6.21
N PHE A 73 -15.59 -3.78 -7.10
CA PHE A 73 -16.05 -4.42 -8.32
C PHE A 73 -16.89 -5.67 -8.04
N ARG A 74 -16.45 -6.52 -7.11
CA ARG A 74 -17.18 -7.71 -6.67
C ARG A 74 -18.56 -7.33 -6.15
N SER A 75 -18.61 -6.40 -5.19
CA SER A 75 -19.85 -5.91 -4.61
C SER A 75 -20.77 -5.29 -5.66
N ALA A 76 -20.23 -4.52 -6.62
CA ALA A 76 -21.03 -3.95 -7.70
C ALA A 76 -21.68 -5.01 -8.61
N ILE A 77 -21.00 -6.14 -8.87
CA ILE A 77 -21.58 -7.25 -9.63
C ILE A 77 -22.69 -7.93 -8.82
N LEU A 78 -22.43 -8.27 -7.56
CA LEU A 78 -23.37 -9.04 -6.74
C LEU A 78 -24.63 -8.26 -6.36
N ASN A 79 -24.49 -6.95 -6.14
CA ASN A 79 -25.59 -6.10 -5.66
C ASN A 79 -26.48 -5.57 -6.80
N ASN A 80 -26.00 -5.53 -8.04
CA ASN A 80 -26.77 -4.97 -9.16
C ASN A 80 -27.58 -6.03 -9.91
N TYR A 81 -27.09 -7.27 -9.99
CA TYR A 81 -27.65 -8.30 -10.85
C TYR A 81 -28.36 -9.42 -10.08
N SER A 82 -29.38 -10.01 -10.71
CA SER A 82 -30.05 -11.23 -10.27
C SER A 82 -29.70 -12.38 -11.21
N ILE A 83 -29.33 -13.53 -10.63
CA ILE A 83 -28.94 -14.73 -11.38
C ILE A 83 -30.12 -15.67 -11.63
N ASP A 84 -31.26 -15.46 -10.97
CA ASP A 84 -32.44 -16.34 -11.11
C ASP A 84 -33.14 -16.20 -12.48
N THR A 85 -32.81 -15.12 -13.21
CA THR A 85 -33.30 -14.84 -14.57
C THR A 85 -32.46 -15.48 -15.68
N LEU A 86 -31.39 -16.19 -15.32
CA LEU A 86 -30.39 -16.75 -16.24
C LEU A 86 -30.97 -17.63 -17.35
N CYS A 87 -32.05 -18.36 -17.05
CA CYS A 87 -32.73 -19.24 -17.99
C CYS A 87 -34.10 -18.71 -18.47
N ASP A 88 -34.42 -17.44 -18.26
CA ASP A 88 -35.75 -16.92 -18.62
C ASP A 88 -36.00 -16.94 -20.13
N ASP A 89 -34.95 -16.80 -20.95
CA ASP A 89 -35.03 -16.99 -22.40
C ASP A 89 -35.46 -18.42 -22.78
N ILE A 90 -34.93 -19.42 -22.07
CA ILE A 90 -35.32 -20.83 -22.21
C ILE A 90 -36.78 -21.04 -21.76
N LYS A 91 -37.18 -20.45 -20.62
CA LYS A 91 -38.58 -20.54 -20.14
C LYS A 91 -39.55 -19.95 -21.16
N VAL A 92 -39.25 -18.78 -21.71
CA VAL A 92 -40.09 -18.12 -22.70
C VAL A 92 -40.20 -18.96 -23.97
N ALA A 93 -39.09 -19.52 -24.46
CA ALA A 93 -39.09 -20.38 -25.64
C ALA A 93 -39.96 -21.65 -25.44
N LEU A 94 -39.83 -22.29 -24.27
CA LEU A 94 -40.64 -23.46 -23.91
C LEU A 94 -42.12 -23.11 -23.75
N LYS A 95 -42.44 -21.97 -23.14
CA LYS A 95 -43.82 -21.50 -22.97
C LYS A 95 -44.50 -21.24 -24.31
N LEU A 96 -43.82 -20.57 -25.23
CA LEU A 96 -44.32 -20.33 -26.59
C LEU A 96 -44.58 -21.64 -27.36
N LEU A 97 -43.75 -22.65 -27.12
CA LEU A 97 -43.95 -23.98 -27.68
C LEU A 97 -45.20 -24.64 -27.05
N CYS A 98 -45.33 -24.65 -25.72
CA CYS A 98 -46.52 -25.17 -25.06
C CYS A 98 -47.81 -24.50 -25.54
N ASP A 99 -47.82 -23.17 -25.62
CA ASP A 99 -48.98 -22.40 -26.07
C ASP A 99 -49.39 -22.72 -27.51
N ARG A 100 -48.41 -22.97 -28.38
CA ARG A 100 -48.66 -23.38 -29.77
C ARG A 100 -49.36 -24.74 -29.84
N TYR A 101 -48.87 -25.72 -29.08
CA TYR A 101 -49.35 -27.11 -29.17
C TYR A 101 -50.58 -27.38 -28.29
N ASN A 102 -50.81 -26.60 -27.24
CA ASN A 102 -52.05 -26.64 -26.45
C ASN A 102 -53.30 -26.26 -27.27
N ARG A 103 -53.13 -25.55 -28.39
CA ARG A 103 -54.22 -25.12 -29.29
C ARG A 103 -54.60 -26.16 -30.36
N LEU A 104 -53.92 -27.30 -30.41
CA LEU A 104 -54.18 -28.36 -31.40
C LEU A 104 -55.17 -29.42 -30.88
N ASP A 105 -55.90 -30.04 -31.81
CA ASP A 105 -57.02 -30.95 -31.56
C ASP A 105 -56.54 -32.31 -30.97
N PRO A 106 -57.05 -32.76 -29.80
CA PRO A 106 -56.58 -33.96 -29.10
C PRO A 106 -56.76 -35.29 -29.86
N VAL A 107 -57.61 -35.34 -30.89
CA VAL A 107 -58.02 -36.59 -31.55
C VAL A 107 -56.96 -37.20 -32.48
N LYS A 108 -55.93 -36.44 -32.87
CA LYS A 108 -54.90 -36.87 -33.85
C LYS A 108 -53.64 -37.53 -33.28
N TYR A 109 -53.47 -37.60 -31.95
CA TYR A 109 -52.17 -37.87 -31.33
C TYR A 109 -52.22 -38.88 -30.16
N ASN A 110 -52.83 -40.06 -30.40
CA ASN A 110 -52.69 -41.20 -29.49
C ASN A 110 -51.28 -41.81 -29.66
N LEU A 111 -50.52 -41.90 -28.56
CA LEU A 111 -49.14 -42.40 -28.55
C LEU A 111 -49.11 -43.93 -28.44
N ALA A 112 -48.08 -44.55 -29.04
CA ALA A 112 -47.76 -45.97 -28.84
C ALA A 112 -47.17 -46.20 -27.42
N SER A 113 -47.21 -47.46 -26.97
CA SER A 113 -46.90 -47.97 -25.62
C SER A 113 -45.54 -47.58 -25.00
N ASP A 114 -44.62 -47.00 -25.78
CA ASP A 114 -43.24 -46.73 -25.35
C ASP A 114 -43.06 -45.37 -24.63
N VAL A 115 -44.12 -44.55 -24.50
CA VAL A 115 -44.09 -43.26 -23.76
C VAL A 115 -44.48 -43.41 -22.28
N ILE A 116 -44.88 -44.62 -21.87
CA ILE A 116 -45.33 -44.92 -20.50
C ILE A 116 -44.19 -44.79 -19.47
N SER A 117 -42.91 -44.87 -19.90
CA SER A 117 -41.73 -44.73 -19.03
C SER A 117 -41.57 -43.36 -18.38
N PHE A 118 -42.29 -42.34 -18.86
CA PHE A 118 -42.30 -40.98 -18.31
C PHE A 118 -43.60 -40.60 -17.60
N GLY A 119 -44.57 -41.52 -17.48
CA GLY A 119 -45.80 -41.33 -16.70
C GLY A 119 -46.92 -40.54 -17.40
N PHE A 120 -46.87 -40.35 -18.72
CA PHE A 120 -47.90 -39.62 -19.48
C PHE A 120 -48.82 -40.58 -20.24
N THR A 121 -50.12 -40.31 -20.24
CA THR A 121 -51.12 -41.10 -21.00
C THR A 121 -51.37 -40.53 -22.41
N THR A 122 -51.15 -39.23 -22.62
CA THR A 122 -51.27 -38.56 -23.93
C THR A 122 -50.20 -37.49 -24.17
N PHE A 123 -49.90 -37.18 -25.44
CA PHE A 123 -48.97 -36.10 -25.80
C PHE A 123 -49.44 -34.73 -25.28
N LYS A 124 -50.77 -34.53 -25.27
CA LYS A 124 -51.40 -33.32 -24.73
C LYS A 124 -51.18 -33.17 -23.23
N GLU A 125 -51.31 -34.25 -22.47
CA GLU A 125 -51.01 -34.28 -21.03
C GLU A 125 -49.52 -33.96 -20.77
N ALA A 126 -48.60 -34.46 -21.59
CA ALA A 126 -47.18 -34.17 -21.46
C ALA A 126 -46.85 -32.68 -21.69
N ILE A 127 -47.48 -32.04 -22.69
CA ILE A 127 -47.35 -30.59 -22.95
C ILE A 127 -48.00 -29.75 -21.85
N GLN A 128 -49.16 -30.18 -21.33
CA GLN A 128 -49.83 -29.50 -20.21
C GLN A 128 -49.03 -29.59 -18.91
N ASN A 129 -48.44 -30.75 -18.62
CA ASN A 129 -47.56 -30.92 -17.47
C ASN A 129 -46.29 -30.07 -17.60
N LEU A 130 -45.68 -30.00 -18.79
CA LEU A 130 -44.54 -29.09 -19.03
C LEU A 130 -44.95 -27.61 -18.86
N ALA A 131 -46.15 -27.23 -19.30
CA ALA A 131 -46.68 -25.87 -19.13
C ALA A 131 -46.95 -25.52 -17.66
N GLY A 132 -47.45 -26.48 -16.86
CA GLY A 132 -47.62 -26.33 -15.42
C GLY A 132 -46.27 -26.13 -14.72
N TRP A 133 -45.28 -26.95 -15.05
CA TRP A 133 -43.94 -26.86 -14.44
C TRP A 133 -43.22 -25.55 -14.72
N LEU A 134 -43.38 -24.97 -15.92
CA LEU A 134 -42.81 -23.66 -16.23
C LEU A 134 -43.33 -22.53 -15.30
N GLN A 135 -44.43 -22.74 -14.56
CA GLN A 135 -44.88 -21.82 -13.52
C GLN A 135 -44.19 -22.05 -12.17
N ASP A 136 -43.85 -23.30 -11.84
CA ASP A 136 -43.25 -23.71 -10.56
C ASP A 136 -41.71 -23.74 -10.59
N GLY A 137 -41.07 -23.71 -11.76
CA GLY A 137 -39.60 -23.72 -11.93
C GLY A 137 -39.11 -24.56 -13.11
N PHE A 138 -37.87 -25.07 -13.03
CA PHE A 138 -37.37 -26.08 -13.97
C PHE A 138 -37.55 -27.49 -13.41
N PRO A 139 -37.92 -28.48 -14.24
CA PRO A 139 -38.02 -29.87 -13.80
C PRO A 139 -36.63 -30.44 -13.46
N GLU A 140 -36.56 -31.28 -12.42
CA GLU A 140 -35.32 -31.92 -11.97
C GLU A 140 -34.62 -32.75 -13.07
N LYS A 141 -35.40 -33.32 -14.00
CA LYS A 141 -34.94 -34.10 -15.15
C LYS A 141 -35.29 -33.43 -16.48
N MET A 142 -34.89 -32.17 -16.62
CA MET A 142 -35.22 -31.34 -17.78
C MET A 142 -34.74 -31.95 -19.12
N ALA A 143 -33.50 -32.42 -19.19
CA ALA A 143 -32.95 -33.03 -20.41
C ALA A 143 -33.76 -34.26 -20.84
N SER A 144 -33.94 -35.23 -19.94
CA SER A 144 -34.76 -36.43 -20.15
C SER A 144 -36.18 -36.10 -20.61
N MET A 145 -36.82 -35.10 -20.01
CA MET A 145 -38.18 -34.69 -20.35
C MET A 145 -38.26 -34.12 -21.77
N LEU A 146 -37.37 -33.19 -22.12
CA LEU A 146 -37.35 -32.59 -23.45
C LEU A 146 -37.07 -33.63 -24.54
N LEU A 147 -36.18 -34.59 -24.25
CA LEU A 147 -35.85 -35.67 -25.16
C LEU A 147 -37.01 -36.67 -25.30
N GLY A 148 -37.67 -37.02 -24.19
CA GLY A 148 -38.86 -37.86 -24.18
C GLY A 148 -40.01 -37.24 -24.99
N LEU A 149 -40.22 -35.92 -24.88
CA LEU A 149 -41.19 -35.18 -25.70
C LEU A 149 -40.83 -35.22 -27.20
N ALA A 150 -39.57 -35.01 -27.55
CA ALA A 150 -39.12 -35.12 -28.94
C ALA A 150 -39.34 -36.55 -29.48
N LYS A 151 -38.98 -37.58 -28.70
CA LYS A 151 -39.20 -38.98 -29.08
C LYS A 151 -40.69 -39.29 -29.27
N ALA A 152 -41.55 -38.87 -28.35
CA ALA A 152 -42.99 -39.00 -28.49
C ALA A 152 -43.52 -38.32 -29.76
N ALA A 153 -42.99 -37.12 -30.09
CA ALA A 153 -43.31 -36.41 -31.32
C ALA A 153 -42.84 -37.12 -32.61
N SER A 154 -41.74 -37.87 -32.56
CA SER A 154 -41.23 -38.66 -33.70
C SER A 154 -42.21 -39.74 -34.16
N LEU A 155 -42.98 -40.30 -33.23
CA LEU A 155 -44.00 -41.31 -33.52
C LEU A 155 -45.25 -40.70 -34.19
N LEU A 156 -45.40 -39.37 -34.13
CA LEU A 156 -46.57 -38.66 -34.64
C LEU A 156 -46.31 -38.02 -36.00
N ASN A 157 -45.23 -37.22 -36.14
CA ASN A 157 -44.82 -36.59 -37.40
C ASN A 157 -43.34 -36.12 -37.35
N PRO A 158 -42.53 -36.35 -38.40
CA PRO A 158 -41.18 -35.81 -38.54
C PRO A 158 -41.03 -34.29 -38.29
N GLU A 159 -41.97 -33.45 -38.74
CA GLU A 159 -41.91 -31.99 -38.52
C GLU A 159 -42.06 -31.65 -37.03
N LEU A 160 -42.97 -32.35 -36.33
CA LEU A 160 -43.21 -32.17 -34.90
C LEU A 160 -41.99 -32.60 -34.09
N HIS A 161 -41.34 -33.69 -34.50
CA HIS A 161 -40.10 -34.16 -33.89
C HIS A 161 -39.00 -33.10 -33.95
N GLN A 162 -38.77 -32.49 -35.11
CA GLN A 162 -37.77 -31.44 -35.26
C GLN A 162 -38.10 -30.21 -34.41
N GLU A 163 -39.37 -29.76 -34.38
CA GLU A 163 -39.79 -28.63 -33.54
C GLU A 163 -39.61 -28.91 -32.04
N MET A 164 -39.96 -30.12 -31.57
CA MET A 164 -39.83 -30.53 -30.17
C MET A 164 -38.38 -30.74 -29.73
N ARG A 165 -37.46 -30.93 -30.68
CA ARG A 165 -36.01 -31.06 -30.44
C ARG A 165 -35.32 -29.70 -30.26
N LYS A 166 -35.87 -28.62 -30.82
CA LYS A 166 -35.27 -27.26 -30.78
C LYS A 166 -34.99 -26.76 -29.37
N PRO A 167 -35.86 -26.90 -28.35
CA PRO A 167 -35.56 -26.44 -27.00
C PRO A 167 -34.38 -27.18 -26.38
N TYR A 168 -34.30 -28.50 -26.56
CA TYR A 168 -33.18 -29.31 -26.10
C TYR A 168 -31.86 -28.84 -26.74
N GLN A 169 -31.84 -28.70 -28.07
CA GLN A 169 -30.70 -28.15 -28.81
C GLN A 169 -30.36 -26.72 -28.37
N HIS A 170 -31.36 -25.89 -28.04
CA HIS A 170 -31.15 -24.53 -27.57
C HIS A 170 -30.39 -24.50 -26.24
N VAL A 171 -30.75 -25.35 -25.28
CA VAL A 171 -30.05 -25.44 -23.99
C VAL A 171 -28.62 -25.95 -24.18
N LEU A 172 -28.43 -27.03 -24.95
CA LEU A 172 -27.09 -27.55 -25.25
C LEU A 172 -26.20 -26.49 -25.89
N ARG A 173 -26.73 -25.74 -26.86
CA ARG A 173 -26.00 -24.67 -27.53
C ARG A 173 -25.62 -23.55 -26.58
N LYS A 174 -26.50 -23.20 -25.64
CA LYS A 174 -26.23 -22.17 -24.62
C LYS A 174 -25.14 -22.63 -23.67
N ILE A 175 -25.27 -23.82 -23.10
CA ILE A 175 -24.32 -24.36 -22.12
C ILE A 175 -22.99 -24.70 -22.77
N PHE A 176 -22.98 -25.70 -23.66
CA PHE A 176 -21.74 -26.22 -24.23
C PHE A 176 -21.18 -25.29 -25.31
N GLY A 177 -22.04 -24.58 -26.04
CA GLY A 177 -21.55 -23.66 -27.06
C GLY A 177 -20.80 -22.47 -26.47
N SER A 178 -21.33 -21.87 -25.39
CA SER A 178 -20.63 -20.78 -24.73
C SER A 178 -19.35 -21.24 -24.02
N VAL A 179 -19.37 -22.42 -23.38
CA VAL A 179 -18.20 -23.01 -22.68
C VAL A 179 -17.11 -23.44 -23.66
N PHE A 180 -17.43 -24.21 -24.71
CA PHE A 180 -16.46 -24.77 -25.66
C PHE A 180 -16.12 -23.85 -26.84
N LEU A 181 -16.56 -22.59 -26.80
CA LEU A 181 -16.28 -21.58 -27.84
C LEU A 181 -16.86 -21.97 -29.23
N ILE A 182 -17.99 -22.67 -29.25
CA ILE A 182 -18.69 -23.03 -30.48
C ILE A 182 -19.44 -21.80 -31.00
N ASN A 183 -19.43 -21.63 -32.31
CA ASN A 183 -20.15 -20.58 -33.01
C ASN A 183 -21.66 -20.67 -32.72
N LYS A 184 -22.27 -19.55 -32.29
CA LYS A 184 -23.69 -19.47 -31.94
C LYS A 184 -24.64 -19.78 -33.12
N GLN A 185 -24.14 -19.64 -34.36
CA GLN A 185 -24.90 -19.93 -35.59
C GLN A 185 -24.78 -21.39 -36.03
N CYS A 186 -23.91 -22.19 -35.39
CA CYS A 186 -23.70 -23.59 -35.73
C CYS A 186 -24.96 -24.43 -35.43
N GLN A 187 -25.27 -25.34 -36.35
CA GLN A 187 -26.33 -26.34 -36.21
C GLN A 187 -25.75 -27.59 -35.53
N LEU A 188 -26.22 -27.89 -34.31
CA LEU A 188 -25.70 -28.99 -33.47
C LEU A 188 -26.01 -30.39 -34.03
N ASP A 189 -26.96 -30.48 -34.96
CA ASP A 189 -27.40 -31.71 -35.63
C ASP A 189 -26.72 -31.93 -36.99
N SER A 190 -25.78 -31.08 -37.38
CA SER A 190 -24.98 -31.27 -38.58
C SER A 190 -23.93 -32.37 -38.41
N ASP A 191 -23.74 -33.22 -39.42
CA ASP A 191 -22.66 -34.20 -39.49
C ASP A 191 -21.27 -33.56 -39.32
N THR A 192 -21.11 -32.32 -39.81
CA THR A 192 -19.89 -31.53 -39.66
C THR A 192 -19.63 -31.21 -38.18
N PHE A 193 -20.66 -30.85 -37.43
CA PHE A 193 -20.55 -30.58 -35.99
C PHE A 193 -20.17 -31.86 -35.24
N LEU A 194 -20.89 -32.95 -35.47
CA LEU A 194 -20.62 -34.24 -34.82
C LEU A 194 -19.18 -34.71 -35.09
N SER A 195 -18.73 -34.64 -36.35
CA SER A 195 -17.36 -34.99 -36.74
C SER A 195 -16.33 -34.10 -36.04
N SER A 196 -16.61 -32.80 -35.91
CA SER A 196 -15.69 -31.86 -35.26
C SER A 196 -15.51 -32.13 -33.76
N VAL A 197 -16.61 -32.44 -33.03
CA VAL A 197 -16.55 -32.75 -31.60
C VAL A 197 -15.90 -34.11 -31.39
N LYS A 198 -16.19 -35.11 -32.23
CA LYS A 198 -15.54 -36.43 -32.19
C LYS A 198 -14.03 -36.32 -32.41
N ASN A 199 -13.61 -35.55 -33.41
CA ASN A 199 -12.19 -35.32 -33.68
C ASN A 199 -11.52 -34.54 -32.54
N LEU A 200 -12.19 -33.56 -31.94
CA LEU A 200 -11.70 -32.87 -30.75
C LEU A 200 -11.51 -33.83 -29.56
N THR A 201 -12.48 -34.70 -29.29
CA THR A 201 -12.35 -35.71 -28.22
C THR A 201 -11.21 -36.68 -28.46
N GLY A 202 -11.01 -37.13 -29.71
CA GLY A 202 -9.89 -38.02 -30.07
C GLY A 202 -8.53 -37.33 -29.99
N MET A 203 -8.48 -36.05 -30.35
CA MET A 203 -7.28 -35.22 -30.21
C MET A 203 -6.90 -35.07 -28.72
N LEU A 204 -7.86 -34.78 -27.84
CA LEU A 204 -7.62 -34.69 -26.39
C LEU A 204 -7.18 -36.03 -25.77
N ASP A 205 -7.71 -37.16 -26.24
CA ASP A 205 -7.24 -38.49 -25.82
C ASP A 205 -5.79 -38.74 -26.25
N SER A 206 -5.38 -38.27 -27.43
CA SER A 206 -4.01 -38.41 -27.92
C SER A 206 -3.05 -37.56 -27.08
N ILE A 207 -3.48 -36.33 -26.72
CA ILE A 207 -2.74 -35.44 -25.81
C ILE A 207 -2.57 -36.09 -24.42
N GLN A 208 -3.60 -36.75 -23.89
CA GLN A 208 -3.49 -37.49 -22.61
C GLN A 208 -2.45 -38.62 -22.66
N LYS A 209 -2.19 -39.17 -23.84
CA LYS A 209 -1.18 -40.23 -24.06
C LYS A 209 0.21 -39.69 -24.33
N GLY A 210 0.37 -38.36 -24.42
CA GLY A 210 1.66 -37.69 -24.66
C GLY A 210 1.95 -37.40 -26.14
N ASP A 211 0.98 -37.58 -27.04
CA ASP A 211 1.15 -37.29 -28.47
C ASP A 211 1.02 -35.78 -28.77
N GLU A 212 1.77 -35.30 -29.77
CA GLU A 212 1.62 -33.93 -30.27
C GLU A 212 0.35 -33.80 -31.13
N ALA A 213 -0.43 -32.76 -30.87
CA ALA A 213 -1.68 -32.47 -31.58
C ALA A 213 -1.62 -31.12 -32.30
N ASP A 214 -1.88 -31.12 -33.60
CA ASP A 214 -1.96 -29.88 -34.40
C ASP A 214 -3.35 -29.25 -34.32
N PHE A 215 -3.54 -28.47 -33.25
CA PHE A 215 -4.80 -27.77 -32.98
C PHE A 215 -5.11 -26.66 -34.01
N ILE A 216 -4.09 -26.06 -34.61
CA ILE A 216 -4.29 -24.99 -35.59
C ILE A 216 -4.91 -25.57 -36.86
N THR A 217 -4.36 -26.68 -37.34
CA THR A 217 -4.92 -27.41 -38.49
C THR A 217 -6.35 -27.89 -38.21
N PHE A 218 -6.63 -28.36 -36.99
CA PHE A 218 -7.99 -28.69 -36.56
C PHE A 218 -8.96 -27.51 -36.69
N LEU A 219 -8.60 -26.32 -36.20
CA LEU A 219 -9.45 -25.13 -36.30
C LEU A 219 -9.68 -24.69 -37.75
N THR A 220 -8.67 -24.83 -38.61
CA THR A 220 -8.82 -24.53 -40.05
C THR A 220 -9.74 -25.51 -40.78
N THR A 221 -9.87 -26.73 -40.27
CA THR A 221 -10.78 -27.75 -40.83
C THR A 221 -12.24 -27.47 -40.45
N TYR A 222 -12.48 -26.82 -39.32
CA TYR A 222 -13.83 -26.53 -38.79
C TYR A 222 -14.08 -25.05 -38.48
N PRO A 223 -13.90 -24.13 -39.46
CA PRO A 223 -13.99 -22.69 -39.23
C PRO A 223 -15.41 -22.23 -38.85
N ASP A 224 -16.43 -22.94 -39.34
CA ASP A 224 -17.83 -22.60 -39.07
C ASP A 224 -18.31 -23.08 -37.69
N VAL A 225 -17.59 -24.03 -37.08
CA VAL A 225 -17.95 -24.63 -35.79
C VAL A 225 -17.29 -23.92 -34.62
N PHE A 226 -15.97 -23.69 -34.64
CA PHE A 226 -15.26 -23.11 -33.50
C PHE A 226 -14.90 -21.65 -33.78
N LYS A 227 -15.28 -20.75 -32.86
CA LYS A 227 -14.96 -19.33 -32.94
C LYS A 227 -13.80 -19.00 -32.00
N PHE A 228 -12.61 -19.48 -32.33
CA PHE A 228 -11.39 -19.24 -31.56
C PHE A 228 -10.19 -19.01 -32.49
N ARG A 229 -9.23 -18.20 -32.04
CA ARG A 229 -7.95 -17.99 -32.71
C ARG A 229 -6.85 -18.17 -31.66
N GLY A 230 -5.92 -19.07 -31.90
CA GLY A 230 -4.84 -19.39 -30.97
C GLY A 230 -4.44 -20.86 -31.02
N GLY A 231 -3.51 -21.26 -30.16
CA GLY A 231 -3.11 -22.64 -29.99
C GLY A 231 -4.00 -23.39 -29.01
N LEU A 232 -3.66 -24.66 -28.81
CA LEU A 232 -4.36 -25.55 -27.88
C LEU A 232 -4.33 -25.03 -26.44
N LYS A 233 -3.20 -24.50 -25.99
CA LYS A 233 -3.01 -24.03 -24.60
C LYS A 233 -3.91 -22.84 -24.29
N GLU A 234 -4.00 -21.86 -25.19
CA GLU A 234 -4.87 -20.71 -25.00
C GLU A 234 -6.36 -21.11 -25.04
N TRP A 235 -6.71 -22.08 -25.90
CA TRP A 235 -8.07 -22.62 -25.95
C TRP A 235 -8.41 -23.36 -24.65
N LEU A 236 -7.54 -24.24 -24.16
CA LEU A 236 -7.73 -24.96 -22.89
C LEU A 236 -7.92 -23.99 -21.73
N SER A 237 -7.05 -22.98 -21.58
CA SER A 237 -7.17 -21.96 -20.54
C SER A 237 -8.51 -21.21 -20.62
N SER A 238 -8.96 -20.87 -21.83
CA SER A 238 -10.26 -20.20 -22.04
C SER A 238 -11.45 -21.10 -21.67
N VAL A 239 -11.38 -22.38 -22.03
CA VAL A 239 -12.43 -23.37 -21.71
C VAL A 239 -12.45 -23.65 -20.21
N GLU A 240 -11.30 -23.78 -19.56
CA GLU A 240 -11.17 -23.96 -18.12
C GLU A 240 -11.80 -22.80 -17.34
N GLY A 241 -11.49 -21.56 -17.72
CA GLY A 241 -12.08 -20.36 -17.11
C GLY A 241 -13.61 -20.38 -17.18
N LYS A 242 -14.16 -20.72 -18.35
CA LYS A 242 -15.61 -20.83 -18.55
C LYS A 242 -16.24 -22.01 -17.84
N ARG A 243 -15.57 -23.15 -17.74
CA ARG A 243 -16.04 -24.32 -16.98
C ARG A 243 -16.09 -24.00 -15.49
N ALA A 244 -15.07 -23.34 -14.95
CA ALA A 244 -15.05 -22.87 -13.58
C ALA A 244 -16.17 -21.84 -13.33
N ALA A 245 -16.39 -20.91 -14.27
CA ALA A 245 -17.47 -19.93 -14.22
C ALA A 245 -18.85 -20.60 -14.20
N LEU A 246 -19.08 -21.60 -15.07
CA LEU A 246 -20.32 -22.37 -15.08
C LEU A 246 -20.53 -23.12 -13.76
N LYS A 247 -19.49 -23.76 -13.19
CA LYS A 247 -19.59 -24.39 -11.87
C LYS A 247 -19.97 -23.38 -10.78
N LEU A 248 -19.41 -22.17 -10.82
CA LEU A 248 -19.78 -21.09 -9.90
C LEU A 248 -21.25 -20.72 -10.05
N LEU A 249 -21.74 -20.57 -11.29
CA LEU A 249 -23.14 -20.31 -11.58
C LEU A 249 -24.04 -21.42 -11.00
N MET A 250 -23.71 -22.69 -11.27
CA MET A 250 -24.50 -23.83 -10.80
C MET A 250 -24.63 -23.86 -9.27
N VAL A 251 -23.55 -23.58 -8.54
CA VAL A 251 -23.57 -23.50 -7.06
C VAL A 251 -24.31 -22.27 -6.53
N THR A 252 -24.47 -21.24 -7.37
CA THR A 252 -25.05 -19.96 -6.99
C THR A 252 -26.56 -19.86 -7.28
N VAL A 253 -27.04 -20.42 -8.40
CA VAL A 253 -28.46 -20.46 -8.77
C VAL A 253 -29.30 -21.28 -7.77
N SER A 254 -30.63 -21.06 -7.82
CA SER A 254 -31.59 -21.79 -7.01
C SER A 254 -31.48 -23.32 -7.21
N PRO A 255 -31.85 -24.14 -6.20
CA PRO A 255 -31.83 -25.60 -6.33
C PRO A 255 -32.63 -26.12 -7.53
N GLN A 256 -33.79 -25.52 -7.85
CA GLN A 256 -34.61 -25.96 -8.99
C GLN A 256 -33.89 -25.71 -10.33
N ILE A 257 -33.32 -24.51 -10.53
CA ILE A 257 -32.57 -24.17 -11.75
C ILE A 257 -31.34 -25.07 -11.86
N ARG A 258 -30.64 -25.30 -10.75
CA ARG A 258 -29.46 -26.16 -10.69
C ARG A 258 -29.77 -27.56 -11.15
N MET A 259 -30.77 -28.23 -10.56
CA MET A 259 -31.12 -29.61 -10.90
C MET A 259 -31.53 -29.74 -12.38
N GLY A 260 -32.32 -28.79 -12.88
CA GLY A 260 -32.67 -28.73 -14.30
C GLY A 260 -31.45 -28.64 -15.22
N LEU A 261 -30.48 -27.78 -14.91
CA LEU A 261 -29.24 -27.67 -15.69
C LEU A 261 -28.33 -28.90 -15.52
N GLU A 262 -28.23 -29.46 -14.32
CA GLU A 262 -27.42 -30.66 -14.01
C GLU A 262 -27.86 -31.88 -14.84
N SER A 263 -29.15 -31.98 -15.18
CA SER A 263 -29.66 -33.08 -16.01
C SER A 263 -28.96 -33.20 -17.38
N PHE A 264 -28.41 -32.11 -17.95
CA PHE A 264 -27.68 -32.13 -19.22
C PHE A 264 -26.25 -32.70 -19.12
N PHE A 265 -25.72 -32.87 -17.91
CA PHE A 265 -24.38 -33.40 -17.66
C PHE A 265 -24.38 -34.84 -17.16
N GLY A 266 -25.55 -35.41 -16.88
CA GLY A 266 -25.71 -36.76 -16.37
C GLY A 266 -25.73 -37.86 -17.45
N PRO A 267 -25.47 -39.13 -17.08
CA PRO A 267 -25.57 -40.27 -17.99
C PRO A 267 -27.03 -40.60 -18.26
N GLU A 268 -27.65 -39.95 -19.25
CA GLU A 268 -28.99 -40.31 -19.70
C GLU A 268 -28.93 -41.47 -20.70
N GLN A 269 -29.81 -42.46 -20.55
CA GLN A 269 -29.76 -43.72 -21.31
C GLN A 269 -30.12 -43.57 -22.81
N GLU A 270 -30.75 -42.46 -23.21
CA GLU A 270 -31.28 -42.27 -24.58
C GLU A 270 -30.73 -41.02 -25.31
N LEU A 271 -29.53 -40.54 -24.94
CA LEU A 271 -28.92 -39.37 -25.59
C LEU A 271 -28.58 -39.60 -27.07
N ASP A 272 -28.67 -38.54 -27.87
CA ASP A 272 -28.14 -38.53 -29.23
C ASP A 272 -26.60 -38.59 -29.23
N GLU A 273 -26.01 -38.97 -30.37
CA GLU A 273 -24.55 -39.12 -30.47
C GLU A 273 -23.82 -37.81 -30.16
N THR A 274 -24.35 -36.69 -30.65
CA THR A 274 -23.80 -35.36 -30.41
C THR A 274 -23.67 -35.06 -28.91
N THR A 275 -24.73 -35.25 -28.12
CA THR A 275 -24.70 -34.95 -26.68
C THR A 275 -23.76 -35.90 -25.95
N ARG A 276 -23.71 -37.18 -26.35
CA ARG A 276 -22.77 -38.15 -25.79
C ARG A 276 -21.32 -37.70 -25.96
N TYR A 277 -20.95 -37.20 -27.14
CA TYR A 277 -19.60 -36.68 -27.38
C TYR A 277 -19.33 -35.37 -26.63
N LEU A 278 -20.30 -34.46 -26.49
CA LEU A 278 -20.15 -33.25 -25.67
C LEU A 278 -19.96 -33.57 -24.18
N GLN A 279 -20.69 -34.55 -23.65
CA GLN A 279 -20.49 -35.04 -22.29
C GLN A 279 -19.13 -35.74 -22.12
N THR A 280 -18.72 -36.53 -23.11
CA THR A 280 -17.39 -37.16 -23.13
C THR A 280 -16.29 -36.10 -23.08
N LEU A 281 -16.41 -35.06 -23.91
CA LEU A 281 -15.51 -33.90 -23.92
C LEU A 281 -15.48 -33.21 -22.55
N TRP A 282 -16.64 -32.97 -21.94
CA TRP A 282 -16.74 -32.38 -20.60
C TRP A 282 -15.98 -33.21 -19.55
N VAL A 283 -16.14 -34.54 -19.57
CA VAL A 283 -15.47 -35.47 -18.64
C VAL A 283 -13.96 -35.54 -18.91
N GLN A 284 -13.53 -35.58 -20.17
CA GLN A 284 -12.11 -35.55 -20.55
C GLN A 284 -11.42 -34.29 -20.05
N LEU A 285 -12.05 -33.13 -20.26
CA LEU A 285 -11.53 -31.84 -19.79
C LEU A 285 -11.51 -31.78 -18.25
N GLU A 286 -12.48 -32.40 -17.55
CA GLU A 286 -12.46 -32.49 -16.09
C GLU A 286 -11.29 -33.32 -15.58
N LYS A 287 -10.94 -34.40 -16.29
CA LYS A 287 -9.77 -35.23 -15.96
C LYS A 287 -8.44 -34.51 -16.25
N LEU A 288 -8.36 -33.78 -17.36
CA LEU A 288 -7.17 -33.01 -17.74
C LEU A 288 -6.89 -31.88 -16.75
N HIS A 289 -7.92 -31.08 -16.45
CA HIS A 289 -7.83 -29.93 -15.57
C HIS A 289 -8.98 -29.92 -14.57
N PRO A 290 -8.81 -30.58 -13.40
CA PRO A 290 -9.80 -30.58 -12.34
C PRO A 290 -10.04 -29.15 -11.87
N THR A 291 -11.25 -28.65 -12.04
CA THR A 291 -11.61 -27.32 -11.55
C THR A 291 -12.07 -27.42 -10.10
N LEU A 292 -11.42 -26.65 -9.21
CA LEU A 292 -11.76 -26.59 -7.80
C LEU A 292 -13.24 -26.19 -7.63
N ARG A 293 -13.89 -26.75 -6.59
CA ARG A 293 -15.26 -26.34 -6.26
C ARG A 293 -15.24 -24.87 -5.83
N PRO A 294 -15.91 -23.98 -6.57
CA PRO A 294 -15.91 -22.56 -6.23
C PRO A 294 -16.73 -22.32 -4.96
N LYS A 295 -16.37 -21.29 -4.20
CA LYS A 295 -17.17 -20.85 -3.05
C LYS A 295 -18.50 -20.30 -3.54
N ARG A 296 -19.58 -20.64 -2.84
CA ARG A 296 -20.91 -20.11 -3.14
C ARG A 296 -20.91 -18.60 -2.93
N VAL A 297 -21.40 -17.86 -3.92
CA VAL A 297 -21.61 -16.42 -3.85
C VAL A 297 -23.11 -16.14 -3.89
N ARG A 298 -23.55 -15.01 -3.32
CA ARG A 298 -24.97 -14.61 -3.30
C ARG A 298 -25.16 -13.34 -4.12
N PHE A 299 -26.07 -13.41 -5.08
CA PHE A 299 -26.56 -12.25 -5.82
C PHE A 299 -27.77 -11.67 -5.08
N SER A 300 -27.85 -10.35 -4.97
CA SER A 300 -28.94 -9.64 -4.29
C SER A 300 -29.57 -8.53 -5.13
N GLY A 301 -29.09 -8.32 -6.35
CA GLY A 301 -29.61 -7.30 -7.24
C GLY A 301 -30.91 -7.69 -7.94
N SER A 302 -31.40 -6.77 -8.76
CA SER A 302 -32.67 -6.92 -9.48
C SER A 302 -32.51 -6.91 -11.00
N ALA A 303 -31.36 -6.47 -11.54
CA ALA A 303 -31.15 -6.44 -12.98
C ALA A 303 -31.04 -7.87 -13.53
N SER A 304 -31.82 -8.18 -14.57
CA SER A 304 -31.82 -9.50 -15.18
C SER A 304 -30.52 -9.78 -15.96
N LEU A 305 -30.13 -11.04 -15.98
CA LEU A 305 -28.98 -11.56 -16.71
C LEU A 305 -29.43 -12.70 -17.61
N ASN A 306 -28.97 -12.68 -18.86
CA ASN A 306 -29.02 -13.88 -19.69
C ASN A 306 -27.83 -14.80 -19.38
N PHE A 307 -27.89 -16.04 -19.86
CA PHE A 307 -26.83 -17.03 -19.66
C PHE A 307 -25.42 -16.55 -20.02
N ASP A 308 -25.25 -15.92 -21.18
CA ASP A 308 -23.93 -15.50 -21.68
C ASP A 308 -23.32 -14.39 -20.80
N SER A 309 -24.15 -13.40 -20.43
CA SER A 309 -23.75 -12.31 -19.54
C SER A 309 -23.43 -12.83 -18.14
N ALA A 310 -24.22 -13.80 -17.63
CA ALA A 310 -23.95 -14.41 -16.34
C ALA A 310 -22.64 -15.21 -16.34
N LEU A 311 -22.37 -15.96 -17.42
CA LEU A 311 -21.12 -16.71 -17.57
C LEU A 311 -19.91 -15.77 -17.60
N LEU A 312 -20.00 -14.67 -18.35
CA LEU A 312 -18.95 -13.65 -18.41
C LEU A 312 -18.70 -13.00 -17.04
N LEU A 313 -19.76 -12.67 -16.29
CA LEU A 313 -19.64 -12.10 -14.96
C LEU A 313 -19.05 -13.11 -13.95
N ALA A 314 -19.44 -14.38 -14.03
CA ALA A 314 -18.87 -15.43 -13.20
C ALA A 314 -17.38 -15.63 -13.48
N GLU A 315 -16.96 -15.58 -14.75
CA GLU A 315 -15.55 -15.61 -15.13
C GLU A 315 -14.79 -14.42 -14.54
N LYS A 316 -15.35 -13.22 -14.64
CA LYS A 316 -14.77 -12.02 -14.02
C LYS A 316 -14.66 -12.13 -12.49
N LEU A 317 -15.66 -12.70 -11.82
CA LEU A 317 -15.63 -12.93 -10.37
C LEU A 317 -14.51 -13.89 -9.96
N LEU A 318 -14.27 -14.95 -10.73
CA LEU A 318 -13.18 -15.89 -10.47
C LEU A 318 -11.81 -15.22 -10.67
N LYS A 319 -11.66 -14.42 -11.73
CA LYS A 319 -10.44 -13.62 -11.98
C LYS A 319 -10.17 -12.64 -10.84
N LEU A 320 -11.21 -11.98 -10.31
CA LEU A 320 -11.10 -11.12 -9.12
C LEU A 320 -10.65 -11.90 -7.88
N GLU A 321 -11.18 -13.11 -7.65
CA GLU A 321 -10.78 -13.97 -6.52
C GLU A 321 -9.32 -14.45 -6.65
N GLU A 322 -8.90 -14.85 -7.85
CA GLU A 322 -7.52 -15.24 -8.13
C GLU A 322 -6.55 -14.09 -7.86
N LEU A 323 -6.85 -12.91 -8.41
CA LEU A 323 -6.02 -11.71 -8.25
C LEU A 323 -5.92 -11.29 -6.78
N GLU A 324 -7.02 -11.33 -6.04
CA GLU A 324 -7.01 -11.07 -4.59
C GLU A 324 -6.08 -12.06 -3.86
N LYS A 325 -6.17 -13.36 -4.16
CA LYS A 325 -5.32 -14.37 -3.54
C LYS A 325 -3.85 -14.16 -3.86
N THR A 326 -3.50 -13.80 -5.09
CA THR A 326 -2.11 -13.51 -5.47
C THR A 326 -1.60 -12.26 -4.79
N ILE A 327 -2.38 -11.18 -4.71
CA ILE A 327 -1.98 -9.94 -4.04
C ILE A 327 -1.76 -10.17 -2.54
N ARG A 328 -2.67 -10.90 -1.88
CA ARG A 328 -2.53 -11.21 -0.45
C ARG A 328 -1.30 -12.07 -0.16
N ARG A 329 -1.00 -13.07 -1.01
CA ARG A 329 0.21 -13.89 -0.89
C ARG A 329 1.49 -13.10 -1.16
N ALA A 330 1.51 -12.28 -2.20
CA ALA A 330 2.61 -11.39 -2.50
C ALA A 330 2.94 -10.45 -1.35
N ASN A 331 1.93 -9.93 -0.64
CA ASN A 331 2.13 -9.12 0.55
C ASN A 331 2.73 -9.92 1.72
N LEU A 332 2.28 -11.17 1.94
CA LEU A 332 2.81 -12.03 3.02
C LEU A 332 4.25 -12.48 2.74
N ASN A 333 4.56 -12.84 1.49
CA ASN A 333 5.87 -13.35 1.08
C ASN A 333 6.85 -12.22 0.72
N CYS A 334 6.39 -10.96 0.72
CA CYS A 334 7.14 -9.79 0.29
C CYS A 334 7.65 -9.89 -1.17
N ASP A 335 6.96 -10.66 -2.01
CA ASP A 335 7.34 -10.95 -3.39
C ASP A 335 6.21 -10.59 -4.36
N LEU A 336 6.43 -9.51 -5.13
CA LEU A 336 5.47 -9.03 -6.12
C LEU A 336 5.48 -9.84 -7.43
N THR A 337 6.46 -10.73 -7.62
CA THR A 337 6.55 -11.54 -8.86
C THR A 337 5.41 -12.56 -8.98
N GLU A 338 4.76 -12.92 -7.87
CA GLU A 338 3.61 -13.83 -7.85
C GLU A 338 2.34 -13.24 -8.49
N VAL A 339 2.25 -11.91 -8.64
CA VAL A 339 1.05 -11.25 -9.16
C VAL A 339 1.10 -11.19 -10.69
N ASN A 340 0.11 -11.79 -11.33
CA ASN A 340 -0.04 -11.73 -12.79
C ASN A 340 -0.46 -10.31 -13.24
N GLN A 341 0.45 -9.60 -13.89
CA GLN A 341 0.23 -8.23 -14.37
C GLN A 341 -0.81 -8.15 -15.50
N GLU A 342 -0.87 -9.16 -16.37
CA GLU A 342 -1.86 -9.21 -17.46
C GLU A 342 -3.27 -9.35 -16.89
N LEU A 343 -3.45 -10.24 -15.90
CA LEU A 343 -4.72 -10.41 -15.20
C LEU A 343 -5.12 -9.14 -14.44
N LEU A 344 -4.15 -8.47 -13.79
CA LEU A 344 -4.37 -7.22 -13.09
C LEU A 344 -4.85 -6.11 -14.05
N LYS A 345 -4.21 -5.98 -15.22
CA LYS A 345 -4.63 -5.06 -16.27
C LYS A 345 -6.03 -5.38 -16.79
N GLU A 346 -6.33 -6.65 -17.04
CA GLU A 346 -7.63 -7.08 -17.54
C GLU A 346 -8.77 -6.72 -16.57
N VAL A 347 -8.54 -6.93 -15.27
CA VAL A 347 -9.57 -6.83 -14.24
C VAL A 347 -9.73 -5.41 -13.69
N LEU A 348 -8.61 -4.73 -13.40
CA LEU A 348 -8.56 -3.42 -12.74
C LEU A 348 -8.21 -2.27 -13.70
N GLY A 349 -7.70 -2.57 -14.89
CA GLY A 349 -7.36 -1.59 -15.92
C GLY A 349 -5.90 -1.10 -15.90
N GLU A 350 -5.56 -0.25 -16.87
CA GLU A 350 -4.19 0.23 -17.11
C GLU A 350 -3.61 1.07 -15.97
N LEU A 351 -4.45 1.81 -15.24
CA LEU A 351 -3.99 2.63 -14.11
C LEU A 351 -3.48 1.77 -12.95
N ALA A 352 -4.16 0.66 -12.67
CA ALA A 352 -3.73 -0.30 -11.65
C ALA A 352 -2.43 -1.00 -12.09
N GLU A 353 -2.34 -1.39 -13.37
CA GLU A 353 -1.12 -1.99 -13.95
C GLU A 353 0.08 -1.04 -13.83
N SER A 354 -0.09 0.22 -14.24
CA SER A 354 0.96 1.24 -14.15
C SER A 354 1.39 1.46 -12.69
N SER A 355 0.43 1.53 -11.75
CA SER A 355 0.74 1.66 -10.33
C SER A 355 1.51 0.46 -9.81
N PHE A 356 1.10 -0.75 -10.17
CA PHE A 356 1.77 -2.00 -9.78
C PHE A 356 3.21 -2.09 -10.31
N GLN A 357 3.42 -1.71 -11.56
CA GLN A 357 4.76 -1.64 -12.16
C GLN A 357 5.65 -0.63 -11.42
N LYS A 358 5.11 0.55 -11.07
CA LYS A 358 5.81 1.54 -10.24
C LYS A 358 6.20 0.93 -8.88
N LEU A 359 5.27 0.29 -8.16
CA LEU A 359 5.58 -0.35 -6.87
C LEU A 359 6.70 -1.41 -6.97
N SER A 360 6.75 -2.14 -8.08
CA SER A 360 7.79 -3.14 -8.35
C SER A 360 9.17 -2.52 -8.59
N GLN A 361 9.23 -1.27 -9.05
CA GLN A 361 10.47 -0.53 -9.32
C GLN A 361 11.05 0.21 -8.10
N ILE A 362 10.36 0.24 -6.95
CA ILE A 362 10.79 0.97 -5.75
C ILE A 362 12.23 0.61 -5.34
N VAL A 363 12.51 -0.70 -5.16
CA VAL A 363 13.83 -1.16 -4.71
C VAL A 363 14.91 -0.88 -5.77
N PRO A 364 14.73 -1.27 -7.06
CA PRO A 364 15.67 -0.91 -8.12
C PRO A 364 16.01 0.59 -8.17
N VAL A 365 15.01 1.48 -8.13
CA VAL A 365 15.21 2.93 -8.20
C VAL A 365 16.01 3.47 -7.01
N LEU A 366 15.82 2.92 -5.82
CA LEU A 366 16.59 3.31 -4.64
C LEU A 366 18.04 2.83 -4.66
N VAL A 367 18.29 1.65 -5.25
CA VAL A 367 19.65 1.12 -5.43
C VAL A 367 20.39 1.91 -6.52
N GLU A 368 19.76 2.12 -7.67
CA GLU A 368 20.32 2.90 -8.80
C GLU A 368 20.62 4.35 -8.39
N SER A 369 19.78 4.97 -7.55
CA SER A 369 20.01 6.33 -7.04
C SER A 369 21.08 6.42 -5.95
N GLY A 370 21.61 5.28 -5.50
CA GLY A 370 22.61 5.17 -4.44
C GLY A 370 22.06 5.49 -3.05
N TYR A 371 20.74 5.36 -2.83
CA TYR A 371 20.13 5.50 -1.52
C TYR A 371 20.11 4.19 -0.73
N LEU A 372 19.99 3.06 -1.41
CA LEU A 372 20.16 1.73 -0.83
C LEU A 372 21.46 1.10 -1.30
N LYS A 373 22.07 0.31 -0.42
CA LYS A 373 23.18 -0.59 -0.72
C LYS A 373 22.83 -1.97 -0.18
N GLN A 374 23.14 -3.02 -0.93
CA GLN A 374 22.99 -4.38 -0.44
C GLN A 374 24.04 -4.65 0.66
N ASP A 375 23.60 -5.20 1.79
CA ASP A 375 24.42 -5.63 2.92
C ASP A 375 24.18 -7.11 3.23
N ASP A 376 24.93 -7.66 4.19
CA ASP A 376 24.85 -9.08 4.57
C ASP A 376 23.48 -9.46 5.17
N SER A 377 22.66 -8.48 5.55
CA SER A 377 21.32 -8.61 6.13
C SER A 377 20.19 -8.21 5.19
N GLY A 378 20.49 -7.89 3.92
CA GLY A 378 19.52 -7.39 2.94
C GLY A 378 19.92 -6.03 2.35
N TYR A 379 19.13 -4.99 2.61
CA TYR A 379 19.39 -3.63 2.13
C TYR A 379 19.60 -2.66 3.28
N GLY A 380 20.66 -1.85 3.18
CA GLY A 380 21.01 -0.79 4.13
C GLY A 380 20.94 0.61 3.50
N LEU A 381 20.59 1.63 4.30
CA LEU A 381 20.65 3.03 3.86
C LEU A 381 22.10 3.51 3.72
N THR A 382 22.39 4.20 2.63
CA THR A 382 23.68 4.88 2.44
C THR A 382 23.74 6.19 3.24
N PRO A 383 24.95 6.75 3.50
CA PRO A 383 25.08 8.08 4.09
C PRO A 383 24.34 9.17 3.31
N LYS A 384 24.29 9.04 1.97
CA LYS A 384 23.54 9.91 1.08
C LYS A 384 22.03 9.87 1.39
N ALA A 385 21.46 8.69 1.58
CA ALA A 385 20.06 8.54 1.96
C ALA A 385 19.75 9.10 3.34
N ILE A 386 20.61 8.83 4.33
CA ILE A 386 20.48 9.37 5.70
C ILE A 386 20.46 10.91 5.66
N SER A 387 21.39 11.52 4.93
CA SER A 387 21.42 12.97 4.77
C SER A 387 20.14 13.49 4.09
N ARG A 388 19.67 12.82 3.04
CA ARG A 388 18.48 13.26 2.29
C ARG A 388 17.19 13.12 3.11
N ILE A 389 17.03 12.04 3.88
CA ILE A 389 15.93 11.88 4.84
C ILE A 389 15.91 13.05 5.83
N GLY A 390 17.08 13.46 6.32
CA GLY A 390 17.18 14.61 7.21
C GLY A 390 16.73 15.92 6.57
N GLN A 391 17.07 16.15 5.30
CA GLN A 391 16.62 17.32 4.53
C GLN A 391 15.10 17.31 4.30
N ILE A 392 14.52 16.15 4.02
CA ILE A 392 13.08 15.98 3.87
C ILE A 392 12.37 16.30 5.18
N ALA A 393 12.84 15.75 6.30
CA ALA A 393 12.29 16.02 7.63
C ALA A 393 12.39 17.52 8.01
N LEU A 394 13.50 18.17 7.64
CA LEU A 394 13.71 19.61 7.80
C LEU A 394 12.68 20.41 6.99
N ALA A 395 12.53 20.12 5.70
CA ALA A 395 11.62 20.81 4.80
C ALA A 395 10.15 20.63 5.21
N GLU A 396 9.74 19.41 5.60
CA GLU A 396 8.39 19.15 6.11
C GLU A 396 8.13 19.92 7.40
N SER A 397 9.09 19.89 8.32
CA SER A 397 9.02 20.71 9.52
C SER A 397 8.80 22.16 9.12
N PHE A 398 9.69 22.77 8.31
CA PHE A 398 9.63 24.16 7.82
C PHE A 398 8.32 24.54 7.13
N SER A 399 7.76 23.65 6.31
CA SER A 399 6.46 23.86 5.65
C SER A 399 5.29 23.90 6.64
N ALA A 400 5.37 23.16 7.75
CA ALA A 400 4.42 23.27 8.85
C ALA A 400 4.61 24.54 9.70
N PHE A 401 5.74 25.27 9.54
CA PHE A 401 5.93 26.62 10.11
C PHE A 401 5.37 27.72 9.22
N ASP A 402 4.39 27.45 8.36
CA ASP A 402 3.67 28.53 7.69
C ASP A 402 3.19 29.52 8.77
N LEU A 403 3.78 30.71 8.74
CA LEU A 403 3.77 31.73 9.81
C LEU A 403 2.41 32.43 9.91
N SER A 404 1.33 31.74 9.54
CA SER A 404 -0.04 32.23 9.37
C SER A 404 -0.80 32.46 10.69
N ARG A 405 -0.08 32.54 11.82
CA ARG A 405 -0.54 33.23 13.05
C ARG A 405 0.41 34.38 13.44
N ARG A 406 0.77 35.22 12.48
CA ARG A 406 1.11 36.62 12.77
C ARG A 406 -0.11 37.48 12.54
N ASP A 407 -0.54 38.14 13.60
CA ASP A 407 -1.41 39.30 13.52
C ASP A 407 -0.92 40.27 12.44
N LYS A 408 -1.88 40.85 11.73
CA LYS A 408 -1.71 41.82 10.65
C LYS A 408 -0.82 43.00 11.09
N VAL A 409 0.49 42.93 10.87
CA VAL A 409 1.33 44.10 10.59
C VAL A 409 2.39 43.72 9.55
N SER A 410 2.20 44.30 8.37
CA SER A 410 3.10 44.49 7.23
C SER A 410 4.01 43.35 6.78
N GLN A 411 3.66 42.84 5.60
CA GLN A 411 4.53 42.15 4.66
C GLN A 411 5.77 43.00 4.36
N THR A 412 6.93 42.48 4.72
CA THR A 412 8.12 42.59 3.89
C THR A 412 8.90 41.30 4.11
N GLU A 413 9.15 40.57 3.04
CA GLU A 413 10.00 39.38 3.03
C GLU A 413 11.39 39.75 3.58
N LYS A 414 11.58 39.62 4.89
CA LYS A 414 12.91 39.55 5.46
C LYS A 414 13.46 38.17 5.09
N ARG A 415 14.11 38.08 3.93
CA ARG A 415 15.32 37.25 3.80
C ARG A 415 16.11 37.41 5.10
N LEU A 416 16.60 36.31 5.66
CA LEU A 416 17.50 36.29 6.81
C LEU A 416 18.77 37.09 6.47
N LEU A 417 18.65 38.42 6.48
CA LEU A 417 19.74 39.36 6.32
C LEU A 417 20.51 39.35 7.64
N PRO A 418 21.85 39.31 7.60
CA PRO A 418 22.66 39.48 8.79
C PRO A 418 22.27 40.78 9.50
N THR A 419 22.28 40.78 10.84
CA THR A 419 22.24 42.02 11.61
C THR A 419 23.60 42.69 11.46
N PHE A 420 23.60 43.97 11.08
CA PHE A 420 24.80 44.77 10.86
C PHE A 420 24.96 45.75 12.04
N THR A 421 26.20 46.02 12.45
CA THR A 421 26.49 47.15 13.35
C THR A 421 26.25 48.48 12.60
N GLU A 422 26.03 49.60 13.31
CA GLU A 422 26.09 50.93 12.68
C GLU A 422 27.50 51.31 12.20
N GLU A 423 28.52 50.61 12.71
CA GLU A 423 29.90 50.75 12.28
C GLU A 423 30.12 50.14 10.89
N THR A 424 30.81 50.90 10.04
CA THR A 424 31.22 50.51 8.70
C THR A 424 32.74 50.57 8.59
N ARG A 425 33.29 49.73 7.71
CA ARG A 425 34.71 49.79 7.34
C ARG A 425 34.88 49.76 5.83
N LYS A 426 36.05 50.17 5.35
CA LYS A 426 36.39 50.06 3.93
C LYS A 426 36.44 48.60 3.51
N TYR A 427 35.95 48.34 2.30
CA TYR A 427 36.02 47.04 1.65
C TYR A 427 37.46 46.64 1.37
N GLU A 428 37.82 45.42 1.75
CA GLU A 428 39.07 44.76 1.39
C GLU A 428 38.77 43.55 0.50
N TYR A 429 39.73 43.21 -0.36
CA TYR A 429 39.57 42.11 -1.29
C TYR A 429 39.36 40.78 -0.54
N GLY A 430 38.20 40.16 -0.74
CA GLY A 430 37.77 38.96 -0.01
C GLY A 430 36.55 39.18 0.91
N ASP A 431 36.17 40.43 1.16
CA ASP A 431 34.99 40.74 1.96
C ASP A 431 33.66 40.40 1.25
N THR A 432 32.65 40.06 2.05
CA THR A 432 31.28 39.89 1.54
C THR A 432 30.63 41.26 1.31
N LEU A 433 30.03 41.49 0.13
CA LEU A 433 29.50 42.79 -0.32
C LEU A 433 28.16 43.19 0.33
N TYR A 434 28.16 43.37 1.65
CA TYR A 434 27.05 44.02 2.36
C TYR A 434 27.32 45.53 2.45
N LEU A 435 27.10 46.21 1.32
CA LEU A 435 27.44 47.61 1.16
C LEU A 435 26.52 48.53 1.96
N ASN A 436 27.11 49.45 2.71
CA ASN A 436 26.42 50.66 3.16
C ASN A 436 26.30 51.60 1.97
N LEU A 437 25.18 51.52 1.25
CA LEU A 437 24.95 52.28 0.02
C LEU A 437 25.10 53.80 0.24
N PRO A 438 24.54 54.43 1.29
CA PRO A 438 24.77 55.85 1.56
C PRO A 438 26.25 56.22 1.69
N ARG A 439 27.03 55.46 2.48
CA ARG A 439 28.47 55.72 2.69
C ARG A 439 29.30 55.42 1.45
N THR A 440 28.93 54.38 0.71
CA THR A 440 29.58 53.99 -0.54
C THR A 440 29.38 55.06 -1.61
N LEU A 441 28.15 55.56 -1.76
CA LEU A 441 27.83 56.65 -2.67
C LEU A 441 28.49 57.96 -2.24
N PHE A 442 28.53 58.26 -0.93
CA PHE A 442 29.22 59.43 -0.41
C PHE A 442 30.73 59.38 -0.69
N SER A 443 31.36 58.22 -0.50
CA SER A 443 32.78 58.01 -0.83
C SER A 443 33.05 58.18 -2.32
N ALA A 444 32.17 57.64 -3.18
CA ALA A 444 32.29 57.80 -4.63
C ALA A 444 32.08 59.25 -5.09
N LEU A 445 31.16 60.00 -4.46
CA LEU A 445 30.87 61.41 -4.80
C LEU A 445 31.96 62.38 -4.33
N THR A 446 32.69 62.04 -3.25
CA THR A 446 33.79 62.85 -2.73
C THR A 446 35.11 62.60 -3.46
N ARG A 447 35.18 61.60 -4.34
CA ARG A 447 36.32 61.32 -5.21
C ARG A 447 36.44 62.36 -6.32
N SER A 448 37.62 62.98 -6.43
CA SER A 448 37.92 64.10 -7.34
C SER A 448 37.70 63.83 -8.84
N GLU A 449 37.63 62.55 -9.23
CA GLU A 449 37.38 62.10 -10.61
C GLU A 449 35.88 62.02 -10.96
N ASN A 450 34.96 62.05 -9.99
CA ASN A 450 33.52 62.06 -10.21
C ASN A 450 32.97 63.49 -10.26
N LYS A 451 32.94 64.10 -11.46
CA LYS A 451 32.47 65.48 -11.69
C LYS A 451 30.99 65.59 -12.12
N GLY A 452 30.14 64.61 -11.79
CA GLY A 452 28.72 64.65 -12.12
C GLY A 452 28.05 63.27 -12.18
N VAL A 453 26.84 63.25 -12.72
CA VAL A 453 26.08 62.03 -13.01
C VAL A 453 26.41 61.58 -14.45
N PRO A 454 26.67 60.29 -14.72
CA PRO A 454 26.58 59.15 -13.81
C PRO A 454 27.77 59.02 -12.85
N VAL A 455 27.47 58.65 -11.59
CA VAL A 455 28.48 58.40 -10.55
C VAL A 455 29.18 57.09 -10.86
N ASN A 456 30.49 57.15 -11.10
CA ASN A 456 31.30 55.96 -11.32
C ASN A 456 31.75 55.36 -9.98
N LEU A 457 31.35 54.12 -9.67
CA LEU A 457 31.71 53.41 -8.45
C LEU A 457 32.97 52.57 -8.65
N MET A 458 33.97 52.72 -7.79
CA MET A 458 35.14 51.85 -7.73
C MET A 458 35.14 51.00 -6.45
N PRO A 459 35.79 49.82 -6.43
CA PRO A 459 35.89 49.00 -5.21
C PRO A 459 36.48 49.73 -4.00
N ALA A 460 37.33 50.74 -4.21
CA ALA A 460 37.88 51.58 -3.15
C ALA A 460 36.86 52.51 -2.49
N ASP A 461 35.71 52.73 -3.15
CA ASP A 461 34.59 53.55 -2.65
C ASP A 461 33.64 52.72 -1.77
N PHE A 462 33.78 51.38 -1.75
CA PHE A 462 32.87 50.49 -1.05
C PHE A 462 33.10 50.53 0.46
N GLU A 463 32.04 50.85 1.20
CA GLU A 463 31.99 50.64 2.64
C GLU A 463 31.08 49.46 2.96
N VAL A 464 31.61 48.51 3.72
CA VAL A 464 30.90 47.31 4.18
C VAL A 464 30.58 47.43 5.67
N PHE A 465 29.42 46.93 6.07
CA PHE A 465 29.06 46.83 7.48
C PHE A 465 29.97 45.83 8.20
N THR A 466 30.41 46.15 9.42
CA THR A 466 31.05 45.15 10.29
C THR A 466 29.99 44.19 10.84
N GLN A 467 30.29 42.90 10.81
CA GLN A 467 29.41 41.88 11.39
C GLN A 467 29.68 41.81 12.90
N GLU A 468 28.63 41.76 13.72
CA GLU A 468 28.81 41.28 15.10
C GLU A 468 29.44 39.89 15.06
N SER A 469 30.46 39.66 15.90
CA SER A 469 31.06 38.35 16.06
C SER A 469 29.97 37.36 16.45
N LYS A 470 29.57 36.47 15.53
CA LYS A 470 28.67 35.35 15.80
C LYS A 470 29.21 34.61 17.02
N THR A 471 28.46 34.60 18.11
CA THR A 471 28.77 33.76 19.27
C THR A 471 28.69 32.31 18.81
N GLN A 472 29.86 31.70 18.62
CA GLN A 472 29.95 30.28 18.31
C GLN A 472 29.41 29.51 19.52
N THR A 473 28.43 28.65 19.29
CA THR A 473 27.79 27.84 20.33
C THR A 473 28.22 26.39 20.21
N SER A 474 28.53 25.76 21.34
CA SER A 474 28.67 24.31 21.45
C SER A 474 27.47 23.75 22.18
N THR A 475 26.66 22.95 21.49
CA THR A 475 25.43 22.37 22.01
C THR A 475 25.52 20.85 22.05
N VAL A 476 25.19 20.26 23.19
CA VAL A 476 24.92 18.82 23.29
C VAL A 476 23.42 18.61 23.39
N VAL A 477 22.84 17.87 22.45
CA VAL A 477 21.47 17.39 22.55
C VAL A 477 21.49 16.06 23.30
N LEU A 478 20.88 16.05 24.48
CA LEU A 478 20.82 14.93 25.39
C LEU A 478 19.43 14.29 25.28
N ILE A 479 19.36 13.10 24.70
CA ILE A 479 18.12 12.40 24.35
C ILE A 479 17.92 11.22 25.30
N ASP A 480 16.74 11.18 25.92
CA ASP A 480 16.27 10.05 26.72
C ASP A 480 15.95 8.83 25.83
N MET A 481 16.54 7.68 26.16
CA MET A 481 16.35 6.40 25.47
C MET A 481 15.63 5.37 26.33
N SER A 482 15.00 5.78 27.44
CA SER A 482 14.16 4.91 28.27
C SER A 482 12.92 4.43 27.50
N SER A 483 12.32 3.34 27.99
CA SER A 483 11.15 2.73 27.34
C SER A 483 9.91 3.62 27.35
N SER A 484 9.81 4.60 28.28
CA SER A 484 8.69 5.56 28.30
C SER A 484 8.66 6.46 27.06
N MET A 485 9.81 6.65 26.42
CA MET A 485 9.94 7.47 25.22
C MET A 485 9.43 6.79 23.93
N ASP A 486 8.95 5.55 23.95
CA ASP A 486 8.64 4.76 22.74
C ASP A 486 7.83 5.52 21.67
N ASP A 487 6.71 6.13 22.06
CA ASP A 487 5.83 6.91 21.17
C ASP A 487 6.38 8.30 20.82
N LYS A 488 7.31 8.84 21.62
CA LYS A 488 7.82 10.22 21.55
C LYS A 488 9.19 10.32 20.90
N PHE A 489 9.96 9.23 20.88
CA PHE A 489 11.36 9.20 20.49
C PHE A 489 11.57 9.56 19.02
N ARG A 490 10.62 9.20 18.16
CA ARG A 490 10.58 9.63 16.76
C ARG A 490 10.67 11.15 16.62
N HIS A 491 9.90 11.89 17.41
CA HIS A 491 9.90 13.34 17.38
C HIS A 491 11.24 13.89 17.89
N ALA A 492 11.79 13.32 18.97
CA ALA A 492 13.12 13.67 19.44
C ALA A 492 14.20 13.47 18.37
N LYS A 493 14.20 12.32 17.67
CA LYS A 493 15.12 12.04 16.54
C LYS A 493 14.96 13.07 15.43
N GLN A 494 13.72 13.35 15.02
CA GLN A 494 13.42 14.36 13.99
C GLN A 494 14.01 15.72 14.34
N VAL A 495 13.82 16.19 15.58
CA VAL A 495 14.41 17.46 16.06
C VAL A 495 15.92 17.44 15.87
N VAL A 496 16.58 16.38 16.34
CA VAL A 496 18.04 16.33 16.39
C VAL A 496 18.62 16.32 14.98
N VAL A 497 18.03 15.52 14.08
CA VAL A 497 18.40 15.49 12.67
C VAL A 497 18.21 16.88 12.03
N THR A 498 17.07 17.50 12.28
CA THR A 498 16.70 18.84 11.80
C THR A 498 17.69 19.91 12.28
N LEU A 499 18.00 19.92 13.58
CA LEU A 499 18.96 20.86 14.18
C LEU A 499 20.37 20.69 13.61
N LYS A 500 20.84 19.45 13.45
CA LYS A 500 22.17 19.19 12.89
C LYS A 500 22.28 19.72 11.46
N GLN A 501 21.26 19.46 10.63
CA GLN A 501 21.20 20.00 9.26
C GLN A 501 21.16 21.54 9.25
N LEU A 502 20.34 22.13 10.12
CA LEU A 502 20.25 23.60 10.24
C LEU A 502 21.59 24.23 10.64
N VAL A 503 22.32 23.62 11.57
CA VAL A 503 23.65 24.09 11.98
C VAL A 503 24.68 23.90 10.87
N GLU A 504 24.70 22.74 10.24
CA GLU A 504 25.62 22.43 9.15
C GLU A 504 25.47 23.41 7.97
N TRP A 505 24.25 23.86 7.67
CA TRP A 505 23.99 24.74 6.53
C TRP A 505 24.05 26.24 6.85
N TYR A 506 23.47 26.67 7.98
CA TYR A 506 23.31 28.10 8.27
C TYR A 506 24.29 28.63 9.32
N PHE A 507 24.87 27.74 10.14
CA PHE A 507 25.73 28.12 11.26
C PHE A 507 26.98 27.23 11.36
N PRO A 508 27.84 27.16 10.32
CA PRO A 508 28.97 26.22 10.26
C PRO A 508 30.02 26.41 11.38
N GLY A 509 30.00 27.54 12.09
CA GLY A 509 30.85 27.77 13.26
C GLY A 509 30.35 27.11 14.56
N ASP A 510 29.09 26.67 14.60
CA ASP A 510 28.49 26.02 15.75
C ASP A 510 28.76 24.51 15.75
N SER A 511 28.74 23.91 16.93
CA SER A 511 28.95 22.48 17.14
C SER A 511 27.70 21.87 17.75
N ILE A 512 27.17 20.81 17.14
CA ILE A 512 26.12 19.97 17.73
C ILE A 512 26.62 18.55 17.89
N LYS A 513 26.61 18.07 19.14
CA LYS A 513 26.81 16.65 19.47
C LYS A 513 25.55 16.06 20.08
N VAL A 514 25.40 14.74 19.95
CA VAL A 514 24.24 14.01 20.47
C VAL A 514 24.71 13.01 21.50
N VAL A 515 24.04 12.97 22.65
CA VAL A 515 24.26 11.99 23.71
C VAL A 515 22.94 11.30 23.99
N GLY A 516 22.94 9.97 23.92
CA GLY A 516 21.82 9.15 24.37
C GLY A 516 22.06 8.75 25.81
N PHE A 517 21.05 8.88 26.66
CA PHE A 517 21.12 8.41 28.03
C PHE A 517 19.98 7.46 28.36
N TYR A 518 20.30 6.52 29.22
CA TYR A 518 19.49 5.41 29.67
C TYR A 518 20.10 4.97 31.01
N SER A 519 20.17 3.69 31.40
CA SER A 519 20.92 3.30 32.61
C SER A 519 22.38 3.76 32.63
N LEU A 520 22.97 3.95 31.44
CA LEU A 520 24.28 4.55 31.18
C LEU A 520 24.10 5.78 30.24
N ALA A 521 25.19 6.34 29.73
CA ALA A 521 25.11 7.31 28.64
C ALA A 521 26.25 7.13 27.64
N ARG A 522 25.98 7.40 26.36
CA ARG A 522 26.97 7.36 25.29
C ARG A 522 26.75 8.44 24.24
N GLN A 523 27.83 8.83 23.57
CA GLN A 523 27.73 9.71 22.41
C GLN A 523 27.13 8.93 21.23
N ILE A 524 26.21 9.55 20.51
CA ILE A 524 25.57 8.99 19.31
C ILE A 524 26.20 9.65 18.08
N ASP A 525 26.70 8.83 17.16
CA ASP A 525 27.24 9.31 15.89
C ASP A 525 26.13 9.61 14.87
N ASN A 526 26.44 10.44 13.87
CA ASN A 526 25.43 10.91 12.92
C ASN A 526 24.80 9.76 12.10
N SER A 527 25.60 8.78 11.71
CA SER A 527 25.17 7.59 10.98
C SER A 527 24.28 6.67 11.81
N GLU A 528 24.41 6.75 13.14
CA GLU A 528 23.67 5.91 14.07
C GLU A 528 22.35 6.54 14.51
N LEU A 529 22.23 7.87 14.48
CA LEU A 529 21.07 8.61 14.98
C LEU A 529 19.72 8.18 14.38
N ILE A 530 19.69 7.74 13.13
CA ILE A 530 18.46 7.22 12.50
C ILE A 530 18.17 5.77 12.96
N ARG A 531 19.24 5.01 13.28
CA ARG A 531 19.19 3.59 13.63
C ARG A 531 18.79 3.33 15.08
N ILE A 532 19.08 4.26 15.97
CA ILE A 532 18.75 4.10 17.39
C ILE A 532 17.23 4.06 17.61
N ALA A 533 16.84 3.28 18.62
CA ALA A 533 15.49 3.18 19.16
C ALA A 533 15.57 3.21 20.69
N PRO A 534 14.46 3.49 21.39
CA PRO A 534 14.37 3.35 22.84
C PRO A 534 14.68 1.92 23.27
N LEU A 535 15.25 1.78 24.47
CA LEU A 535 15.52 0.47 25.05
C LEU A 535 14.22 -0.16 25.53
N SER A 536 14.09 -1.47 25.32
CA SER A 536 12.90 -2.22 25.73
C SER A 536 12.76 -2.25 27.25
N ALA A 537 11.51 -2.13 27.70
CA ALA A 537 11.19 -2.16 29.12
C ALA A 537 11.67 -3.46 29.78
N HIS A 538 12.38 -3.35 30.90
CA HIS A 538 12.82 -4.50 31.69
C HIS A 538 11.78 -4.84 32.75
N PHE A 539 11.20 -6.05 32.64
CA PHE A 539 10.13 -6.53 33.52
C PHE A 539 10.59 -7.48 34.64
N TYR A 540 11.91 -7.67 34.81
CA TYR A 540 12.49 -8.64 35.75
C TYR A 540 13.07 -7.96 36.99
N ASN A 541 13.36 -8.74 38.05
CA ASN A 541 13.98 -8.28 39.30
C ASN A 541 15.38 -7.67 39.07
N VAL A 542 15.44 -6.39 38.72
CA VAL A 542 16.68 -5.63 38.60
C VAL A 542 17.23 -5.34 39.99
N PRO A 543 18.50 -5.67 40.30
CA PRO A 543 19.12 -5.27 41.55
C PRO A 543 19.11 -3.75 41.73
N ASP A 544 18.82 -3.28 42.94
CA ASP A 544 18.80 -1.85 43.30
C ASP A 544 20.08 -1.09 42.95
N ARG A 545 21.21 -1.80 42.88
CA ARG A 545 22.49 -1.28 42.44
C ARG A 545 23.32 -2.34 41.73
N ILE A 546 24.04 -1.94 40.69
CA ILE A 546 24.94 -2.79 39.91
C ILE A 546 26.28 -2.07 39.79
N ALA A 547 27.40 -2.79 39.89
CA ALA A 547 28.70 -2.15 39.68
C ALA A 547 28.80 -1.63 38.24
N ILE A 548 29.33 -0.42 38.04
CA ILE A 548 29.38 0.22 36.72
C ILE A 548 30.14 -0.61 35.67
N ARG A 549 31.15 -1.38 36.11
CA ARG A 549 31.92 -2.27 35.23
C ARG A 549 31.07 -3.42 34.72
N ASP A 550 30.25 -4.01 35.59
CA ASP A 550 29.38 -5.13 35.25
C ASP A 550 28.28 -4.67 34.30
N LEU A 551 27.64 -3.53 34.60
CA LEU A 551 26.60 -2.97 33.73
C LEU A 551 27.13 -2.63 32.32
N ARG A 552 28.35 -2.12 32.21
CA ARG A 552 29.03 -1.89 30.91
C ARG A 552 29.39 -3.19 30.19
N ASN A 553 29.70 -4.25 30.92
CA ASN A 553 29.94 -5.55 30.32
C ASN A 553 28.62 -6.13 29.78
N MET A 554 27.52 -6.00 30.52
CA MET A 554 26.18 -6.42 30.07
C MET A 554 25.76 -5.66 28.80
N GLU A 555 25.96 -4.34 28.76
CA GLU A 555 25.70 -3.51 27.56
C GLU A 555 26.44 -4.02 26.32
N LYS A 556 27.71 -4.43 26.45
CA LYS A 556 28.52 -4.94 25.33
C LYS A 556 28.03 -6.29 24.79
N HIS A 557 27.53 -7.15 25.67
CA HIS A 557 27.04 -8.48 25.26
C HIS A 557 25.60 -8.41 24.75
N GLY A 558 24.85 -7.37 25.10
CA GLY A 558 23.44 -7.21 24.75
C GLY A 558 22.55 -8.29 25.37
N GLY A 559 21.28 -8.32 24.96
CA GLY A 559 20.30 -9.31 25.42
C GLY A 559 19.30 -8.77 26.46
N SER A 560 18.34 -9.63 26.83
CA SER A 560 17.23 -9.33 27.74
C SER A 560 17.64 -9.05 29.19
N ASP A 561 18.90 -9.33 29.53
CA ASP A 561 19.39 -9.22 30.90
C ASP A 561 19.98 -7.85 31.20
N PHE A 562 20.25 -7.01 30.19
CA PHE A 562 20.85 -5.69 30.36
C PHE A 562 19.79 -4.65 30.75
N PRO A 563 19.68 -4.24 32.04
CA PRO A 563 18.61 -3.36 32.51
C PRO A 563 18.85 -1.93 32.02
N GLY A 564 18.57 -1.70 30.74
CA GLY A 564 18.98 -0.51 30.02
C GLY A 564 17.97 0.62 30.12
N ASP A 565 16.70 0.34 30.30
CA ASP A 565 15.56 1.26 30.15
C ASP A 565 15.38 2.32 31.26
N PHE A 566 16.28 2.40 32.25
CA PHE A 566 16.21 3.43 33.29
C PHE A 566 16.66 4.81 32.77
N THR A 567 16.31 5.86 33.50
CA THR A 567 16.47 7.26 33.09
C THR A 567 17.62 7.90 33.89
N ASN A 568 18.88 7.71 33.48
CA ASN A 568 20.05 8.25 34.17
C ASN A 568 20.43 9.66 33.68
N ILE A 569 19.60 10.66 34.01
CA ILE A 569 19.84 12.07 33.63
C ILE A 569 21.21 12.55 34.17
N GLN A 570 21.61 12.10 35.36
CA GLN A 570 22.90 12.45 35.95
C GLN A 570 24.06 12.05 35.04
N GLU A 571 24.10 10.81 34.57
CA GLU A 571 25.18 10.31 33.73
C GLU A 571 25.19 11.01 32.36
N GLY A 572 24.00 11.26 31.79
CA GLY A 572 23.84 12.04 30.57
C GLY A 572 24.41 13.46 30.68
N LEU A 573 24.10 14.16 31.76
CA LEU A 573 24.65 15.49 32.06
C LEU A 573 26.16 15.44 32.29
N ARG A 574 26.65 14.43 33.01
CA ARG A 574 28.08 14.24 33.29
C ARG A 574 28.88 14.06 32.00
N LEU A 575 28.41 13.20 31.09
CA LEU A 575 29.06 12.99 29.79
C LEU A 575 28.98 14.25 28.92
N SER A 576 27.82 14.91 28.88
CA SER A 576 27.63 16.15 28.13
C SER A 576 28.58 17.26 28.60
N ARG A 577 28.72 17.43 29.92
CA ARG A 577 29.68 18.37 30.51
C ARG A 577 31.12 18.01 30.16
N ALA A 578 31.49 16.73 30.19
CA ALA A 578 32.82 16.28 29.79
C ALA A 578 33.11 16.60 28.31
N ILE A 579 32.14 16.40 27.41
CA ILE A 579 32.24 16.77 26.00
C ILE A 579 32.41 18.29 25.85
N LEU A 580 31.52 19.07 26.45
CA LEU A 580 31.51 20.54 26.35
C LEU A 580 32.75 21.18 27.00
N SER A 581 33.32 20.58 28.03
CA SER A 581 34.54 21.08 28.68
C SER A 581 35.76 21.06 27.76
N LYS A 582 35.79 20.16 26.76
CA LYS A 582 36.85 20.07 25.75
C LYS A 582 36.67 21.03 24.58
N ASP A 583 35.50 21.66 24.45
CA ASP A 583 35.21 22.61 23.37
C ASP A 583 35.66 24.03 23.79
N PHE A 584 36.31 24.75 22.89
CA PHE A 584 36.86 26.09 23.13
C PHE A 584 35.83 27.21 22.97
N ARG A 585 34.62 26.91 22.45
CA ARG A 585 33.56 27.90 22.26
C ARG A 585 33.02 28.43 23.59
N ASN A 586 32.70 29.72 23.61
CA ASN A 586 32.33 30.44 24.83
C ASN A 586 30.90 30.15 25.32
N GLU A 587 29.96 29.89 24.41
CA GLU A 587 28.56 29.60 24.76
C GLU A 587 28.30 28.09 24.69
N LYS A 588 28.04 27.48 25.85
CA LYS A 588 27.87 26.03 26.00
C LYS A 588 26.46 25.69 26.46
N HIS A 589 25.80 24.81 25.72
CA HIS A 589 24.40 24.46 25.94
C HIS A 589 24.19 22.95 26.01
N ILE A 590 23.28 22.53 26.89
CA ILE A 590 22.71 21.18 26.90
C ILE A 590 21.22 21.31 26.63
N PHE A 591 20.73 20.62 25.60
CA PHE A 591 19.29 20.47 25.33
C PHE A 591 18.86 19.10 25.82
N LEU A 592 18.20 19.04 26.97
CA LEU A 592 17.71 17.80 27.58
C LEU A 592 16.29 17.53 27.05
N ILE A 593 16.11 16.41 26.36
CA ILE A 593 14.81 15.93 25.86
C ILE A 593 14.47 14.65 26.65
N THR A 594 13.41 14.69 27.44
CA THR A 594 13.00 13.57 28.32
C THR A 594 11.51 13.61 28.61
N ASP A 595 10.94 12.44 28.90
CA ASP A 595 9.57 12.28 29.38
C ASP A 595 9.46 11.60 30.75
N GLY A 596 10.60 11.19 31.32
CA GLY A 596 10.72 10.40 32.53
C GLY A 596 11.47 11.11 33.65
N GLU A 597 11.20 10.69 34.88
CA GLU A 597 11.94 11.11 36.06
C GLU A 597 13.28 10.39 36.17
N PRO A 598 14.28 10.97 36.84
CA PRO A 598 15.56 10.31 37.03
C PRO A 598 15.37 9.06 37.91
N THR A 599 15.43 7.88 37.29
CA THR A 599 15.28 6.56 37.94
C THR A 599 16.62 5.85 38.12
N ALA A 600 17.71 6.50 37.68
CA ALA A 600 19.07 5.99 37.87
C ALA A 600 20.09 7.10 38.19
N CYS A 601 21.13 6.75 38.95
CA CYS A 601 22.28 7.59 39.20
C CYS A 601 23.56 6.76 39.43
N ILE A 602 24.73 7.38 39.30
CA ILE A 602 26.03 6.76 39.56
C ILE A 602 26.66 7.39 40.81
N LYS A 603 27.02 6.54 41.78
CA LYS A 603 27.77 6.95 42.97
C LYS A 603 28.66 5.81 43.46
N ASP A 604 29.88 6.13 43.89
CA ASP A 604 30.83 5.18 44.49
C ASP A 604 31.09 3.93 43.62
N SER A 605 31.17 4.12 42.29
CA SER A 605 31.34 3.06 41.27
C SER A 605 30.15 2.10 41.09
N PHE A 606 29.01 2.41 41.70
CA PHE A 606 27.75 1.70 41.49
C PHE A 606 26.76 2.56 40.71
N VAL A 607 25.98 1.91 39.86
CA VAL A 607 24.78 2.47 39.23
C VAL A 607 23.60 2.03 40.07
N TYR A 608 22.89 2.99 40.65
CA TYR A 608 21.66 2.78 41.40
C TYR A 608 20.51 2.82 40.40
N LEU A 609 19.65 1.80 40.41
CA LEU A 609 18.52 1.63 39.51
C LEU A 609 17.26 1.46 40.37
N LYS A 610 16.38 2.46 40.37
CA LYS A 610 15.18 2.47 41.22
C LYS A 610 13.97 3.03 40.48
N TYR A 611 12.93 2.22 40.42
CA TYR A 611 11.60 2.60 39.97
C TYR A 611 10.58 2.15 41.03
N PRO A 612 9.85 3.08 41.70
CA PRO A 612 9.89 4.53 41.54
C PRO A 612 11.21 5.18 42.01
N PRO A 613 11.52 6.40 41.55
CA PRO A 613 12.77 7.08 41.88
C PRO A 613 12.84 7.48 43.36
N THR A 614 14.05 7.57 43.89
CA THR A 614 14.30 7.93 45.30
C THR A 614 14.84 9.36 45.43
N SER A 615 14.61 10.02 46.57
CA SER A 615 15.18 11.36 46.85
C SER A 615 16.70 11.40 46.70
N PHE A 616 17.38 10.28 46.95
CA PHE A 616 18.80 10.13 46.72
C PHE A 616 19.19 10.32 45.24
N ILE A 617 18.47 9.68 44.30
CA ILE A 617 18.72 9.82 42.85
C ILE A 617 18.47 11.26 42.38
N PHE A 618 17.37 11.88 42.84
CA PHE A 618 17.09 13.29 42.56
C PHE A 618 18.24 14.19 43.02
N GLN A 619 18.71 14.03 44.27
CA GLN A 619 19.82 14.82 44.81
C GLN A 619 21.12 14.63 44.04
N GLU A 620 21.50 13.41 43.70
CA GLU A 620 22.71 13.14 42.92
C GLU A 620 22.63 13.70 41.50
N THR A 621 21.44 13.74 40.90
CA THR A 621 21.18 14.40 39.61
C THR A 621 21.32 15.92 39.72
N LEU A 622 20.71 16.55 40.72
CA LEU A 622 20.82 18.00 40.95
C LEU A 622 22.26 18.43 41.28
N LYS A 623 23.07 17.57 41.91
CA LYS A 623 24.50 17.82 42.09
C LYS A 623 25.24 17.92 40.76
N GLU A 624 24.88 17.12 39.77
CA GLU A 624 25.46 17.24 38.43
C GLU A 624 24.97 18.48 37.70
N VAL A 625 23.69 18.87 37.87
CA VAL A 625 23.17 20.17 37.39
C VAL A 625 23.99 21.32 37.96
N MET A 626 24.27 21.34 39.27
CA MET A 626 25.13 22.35 39.90
C MET A 626 26.53 22.40 39.29
N ARG A 627 27.12 21.24 38.94
CA ARG A 627 28.43 21.17 38.27
C ARG A 627 28.37 21.73 36.85
N CYS A 628 27.29 21.48 36.11
CA CYS A 628 27.06 22.10 34.80
C CYS A 628 26.96 23.63 34.91
N THR A 629 26.20 24.14 35.89
CA THR A 629 26.08 25.59 36.14
C THR A 629 27.44 26.23 36.45
N ARG A 630 28.24 25.60 37.33
CA ARG A 630 29.60 26.09 37.67
C ARG A 630 30.54 26.10 36.47
N ASN A 631 30.33 25.21 35.50
CA ASN A 631 31.10 25.16 34.26
C ASN A 631 30.56 26.11 33.16
N ASN A 632 29.65 27.04 33.51
CA ASN A 632 28.98 27.95 32.59
C ASN A 632 28.27 27.22 31.42
N ILE A 633 27.64 26.08 31.73
CA ILE A 633 26.85 25.31 30.78
C ILE A 633 25.37 25.53 31.09
N ARG A 634 24.65 26.12 30.14
CA ARG A 634 23.21 26.35 30.24
C ARG A 634 22.43 25.11 29.79
N ILE A 635 21.51 24.65 30.61
CA ILE A 635 20.62 23.52 30.39
C ILE A 635 19.26 24.08 29.96
N THR A 636 18.74 23.57 28.85
CA THR A 636 17.38 23.83 28.39
C THR A 636 16.67 22.49 28.35
N THR A 637 15.61 22.34 29.14
CA THR A 637 14.86 21.09 29.27
C THR A 637 13.59 21.16 28.44
N PHE A 638 13.38 20.15 27.59
CA PHE A 638 12.18 19.94 26.80
C PHE A 638 11.49 18.69 27.34
N MET A 639 10.44 18.90 28.11
CA MET A 639 9.68 17.85 28.78
C MET A 639 8.50 17.42 27.91
N LEU A 640 8.40 16.10 27.65
CA LEU A 640 7.38 15.47 26.81
C LEU A 640 6.34 14.68 27.61
N SER A 641 6.10 15.10 28.85
CA SER A 641 5.19 14.46 29.80
C SER A 641 4.39 15.52 30.56
N ASP A 642 3.22 15.15 31.05
CA ASP A 642 2.38 16.00 31.89
C ASP A 642 2.55 15.73 33.39
N ASN A 643 3.38 14.77 33.79
CA ASN A 643 3.56 14.35 35.18
C ASN A 643 3.97 15.52 36.11
N SER A 644 3.21 15.76 37.18
CA SER A 644 3.45 16.83 38.16
C SER A 644 4.78 16.70 38.90
N GLU A 645 5.19 15.50 39.28
CA GLU A 645 6.43 15.26 40.04
C GLU A 645 7.66 15.59 39.18
N LEU A 646 7.66 15.14 37.92
CA LEU A 646 8.67 15.54 36.94
C LEU A 646 8.70 17.06 36.71
N ARG A 647 7.54 17.74 36.65
CA ARG A 647 7.51 19.21 36.50
C ARG A 647 8.23 19.90 37.66
N ASP A 648 8.00 19.47 38.89
CA ASP A 648 8.62 20.08 40.06
C ASP A 648 10.13 19.82 40.13
N PHE A 649 10.57 18.63 39.69
CA PHE A 649 11.99 18.36 39.49
C PHE A 649 12.62 19.27 38.42
N VAL A 650 11.97 19.44 37.27
CA VAL A 650 12.47 20.30 36.18
C VAL A 650 12.54 21.76 36.61
N LYS A 651 11.59 22.26 37.40
CA LYS A 651 11.66 23.61 38.00
C LYS A 651 12.89 23.77 38.90
N GLN A 652 13.31 22.74 39.63
CA GLN A 652 14.53 22.78 40.43
C GLN A 652 15.78 22.86 39.53
N ILE A 653 15.80 22.14 38.40
CA ILE A 653 16.88 22.29 37.40
C ILE A 653 16.96 23.74 36.90
N GLU A 654 15.81 24.33 36.55
CA GLU A 654 15.72 25.70 36.06
C GLU A 654 16.25 26.72 37.09
N MET A 655 15.82 26.58 38.35
CA MET A 655 16.28 27.43 39.46
C MET A 655 17.79 27.34 39.68
N ILE A 656 18.37 26.13 39.66
CA ILE A 656 19.81 25.92 39.91
C ILE A 656 20.67 26.37 38.73
N ASN A 657 20.21 26.13 37.50
CA ASN A 657 21.01 26.39 36.30
C ASN A 657 20.78 27.77 35.67
N SER A 658 19.70 28.46 36.05
CA SER A 658 19.21 29.64 35.32
C SER A 658 18.97 29.32 33.83
N GLY A 659 18.53 28.08 33.59
CA GLY A 659 18.18 27.54 32.28
C GLY A 659 16.76 27.92 31.86
N LYS A 660 16.19 27.16 30.92
CA LYS A 660 14.76 27.26 30.58
C LYS A 660 14.14 25.87 30.57
N ALA A 661 12.87 25.78 30.92
CA ALA A 661 12.07 24.58 30.75
C ALA A 661 10.90 24.83 29.79
N PHE A 662 10.67 23.91 28.86
CA PHE A 662 9.53 23.91 27.98
C PHE A 662 8.73 22.62 28.19
N PHE A 663 7.44 22.79 28.46
CA PHE A 663 6.46 21.70 28.53
C PHE A 663 5.74 21.70 27.18
N SER A 664 5.89 20.63 26.41
CA SER A 664 5.41 20.60 25.02
C SER A 664 4.90 19.22 24.65
N SER A 665 3.92 19.21 23.75
CA SER A 665 3.53 17.97 23.10
C SER A 665 4.68 17.45 22.23
N PRO A 666 4.79 16.13 22.00
CA PRO A 666 5.81 15.58 21.10
C PRO A 666 5.76 16.19 19.68
N GLN A 667 4.56 16.59 19.23
CA GLN A 667 4.33 17.21 17.92
C GLN A 667 4.88 18.64 17.84
N ASP A 668 4.83 19.39 18.94
CA ASP A 668 5.33 20.77 19.02
C ASP A 668 6.84 20.87 19.30
N LEU A 669 7.48 19.76 19.68
CA LEU A 669 8.88 19.70 20.10
C LEU A 669 9.83 20.30 19.05
N ASN A 670 9.63 19.95 17.78
CA ASN A 670 10.37 20.50 16.63
C ASN A 670 10.30 22.04 16.63
N ARG A 671 9.10 22.60 16.81
CA ARG A 671 8.89 24.04 16.78
C ARG A 671 9.64 24.74 17.91
N VAL A 672 9.50 24.22 19.13
CA VAL A 672 10.02 24.87 20.33
C VAL A 672 11.55 24.87 20.33
N ILE A 673 12.17 23.76 19.96
CA ILE A 673 13.63 23.61 19.95
C ILE A 673 14.27 24.46 18.84
N VAL A 674 13.75 24.40 17.61
CA VAL A 674 14.28 25.18 16.48
C VAL A 674 14.12 26.68 16.72
N VAL A 675 12.97 27.12 17.23
CA VAL A 675 12.74 28.54 17.55
C VAL A 675 13.65 29.02 18.68
N ASP A 676 13.85 28.23 19.74
CA ASP A 676 14.78 28.63 20.82
C ASP A 676 16.23 28.71 20.31
N TYR A 677 16.65 27.78 19.45
CA TYR A 677 17.96 27.84 18.79
C TYR A 677 18.12 29.11 17.96
N LEU A 678 17.15 29.42 17.08
CA LEU A 678 17.20 30.59 16.21
C LEU A 678 17.12 31.91 17.00
N ARG A 679 16.30 32.00 18.05
CA ARG A 679 16.19 33.20 18.91
C ARG A 679 17.55 33.57 19.52
N LYS A 680 18.34 32.58 19.93
CA LYS A 680 19.69 32.79 20.47
C LYS A 680 20.67 33.36 19.44
N LYS A 681 20.38 33.23 18.15
CA LYS A 681 21.20 33.76 17.04
C LYS A 681 20.72 35.12 16.54
N VAL A 682 19.47 35.49 16.79
CA VAL A 682 18.84 36.71 16.24
C VAL A 682 18.74 37.85 17.28
N PHE A 683 18.87 37.57 18.58
CA PHE A 683 18.70 38.59 19.62
C PHE A 683 19.77 38.52 20.72
N ARG A 684 20.78 39.38 20.62
CA ARG A 684 21.37 40.09 21.76
C ARG A 684 21.48 41.55 21.32
N PHE A 685 20.71 42.43 21.96
CA PHE A 685 20.82 43.89 21.81
C PHE A 685 21.94 44.41 22.72
#